data_AF-A0A5B8K9C8-F1
#
_entry.id   AF-A0A5B8K9C8-F1
#
_cell.length_a   1.000
_cell.length_b   1.000
_cell.length_c   1.000
_cell.angle_alpha   90.00
_cell.angle_beta   90.00
_cell.angle_gamma   90.00
#
_symmetry.space_group_name_H-M   'P 1'
#
loop_
_entity.id
_entity.type
_entity.pdbx_description
1 polymer ?
#
loop_
_entity_poly.entity_id
_entity_poly.type
_entity_poly.pdbx_seq_one_letter_code
_entity_poly.pdbx_strand_id
1 'polypeptide(L)'
;MKRIPISRTNNISPQVNFILAVVLLMTSVGLAMPLPALASPTPAPSGNPTALPAPGPAPTPTPDGRAVKSLPASAPVPLARPDRTGLAAAIGAGAEMGQRSARVMRSSTGSQGSGIKTLTPESLTTEGTWSPTFGVAGLDVSSHQPTVDWQQQWNMGARFAYVKATEGNYYPTEMDNPVYKQTFDAQYAGARNVGMIRGAYHFAIPNWSSGADQARYFVQNGGGWSADGYTLPPVLDFEFNPYAGRTISGFYFGDTCYGMSAVNLASWVREFGNTMLSLTGRLPVIYTNTSWWNQCLGNVSGLGNYPLWVANYPDGPTNNAGPIPAGWSGFSLWQYSSTGPFAGDSNVWNGDYASLQRFASGFTVNPLGSIGMTWTALGGGNGKLGYPVTSEICGLVNGGCYQGFQNGTIHYAPGVGAYATWGGIRATWGALGYENGKLGYPVTNEICGLANGGCYQGFQGGTIHYAPGVGAHATWGGIRTSWGALGYENGKLGYPVTNEICGLANGGCYQGFQGGTIHYAPGIGAYATWGGIRATWGALGYENGKLGYPVTNEICGLANGGCYQGFQGGTIHYAPGIGAYATWGGIRATWGALGYENGKLGYPVTNEICGLVNGGCYQGFQNGTIHYAPGIGAYATSGPIRATWGTLGYEKGKLGYPVTNEICGLVNGGCYQGFQNGTIHYAPGIGAYATSGPIRATWGTLGYEKGKLGYPTGVEVCGLVNGGCSQDFQGGAIHYAPGIGAHATWGGIRTTWGTLGYENGKLGYPVTNEICGLVNGGCYQGYQNGTIHYAPGIGAYATSGPIRATWGTLGYENGKLGYPVTNEISGLPNGGISQRFQHGGITWSPTDGSVVLP
;
A
#
# COMPACT_ATOMS: atom_id res chain seq x y z
N MET A 1 0.80 -12.44 -48.05
CA MET A 1 0.31 -13.84 -48.15
C MET A 1 -0.20 -14.23 -46.77
N LYS A 2 -1.43 -14.66 -46.49
CA LYS A 2 -2.59 -15.09 -47.28
C LYS A 2 -3.80 -14.24 -46.83
N ARG A 3 -4.52 -13.68 -47.81
CA ARG A 3 -5.93 -13.28 -47.71
C ARG A 3 -6.77 -14.51 -48.08
N ILE A 4 -8.00 -14.59 -47.58
CA ILE A 4 -9.23 -14.78 -48.39
C ILE A 4 -10.48 -14.56 -47.50
N PRO A 5 -11.59 -14.04 -48.06
CA PRO A 5 -12.67 -13.32 -47.38
C PRO A 5 -14.04 -14.04 -47.53
N ILE A 6 -15.16 -13.34 -47.23
CA ILE A 6 -16.54 -13.37 -47.81
C ILE A 6 -17.55 -12.99 -46.70
N SER A 7 -18.08 -11.76 -46.70
CA SER A 7 -19.38 -11.27 -47.28
C SER A 7 -20.59 -11.46 -46.35
N ARG A 8 -21.16 -10.40 -45.76
CA ARG A 8 -22.44 -9.70 -46.12
C ARG A 8 -23.59 -10.66 -46.47
N THR A 9 -24.78 -10.62 -45.85
CA THR A 9 -25.74 -9.48 -45.87
C THR A 9 -26.88 -9.59 -44.83
N ASN A 10 -27.36 -8.42 -44.38
CA ASN A 10 -28.74 -7.96 -44.14
C ASN A 10 -29.66 -8.74 -43.17
N ASN A 11 -30.20 -8.08 -42.13
CA ASN A 11 -31.44 -7.28 -42.24
C ASN A 11 -31.90 -6.60 -40.92
N ILE A 12 -32.37 -5.36 -41.10
CA ILE A 12 -33.47 -4.65 -40.39
C ILE A 12 -33.15 -3.94 -39.05
N SER A 13 -33.11 -2.59 -39.16
CA SER A 13 -33.14 -1.51 -38.16
C SER A 13 -34.57 -1.23 -37.60
N PRO A 14 -34.90 -0.06 -37.02
CA PRO A 14 -34.40 0.63 -35.80
C PRO A 14 -35.54 1.17 -34.90
N GLN A 15 -35.25 1.50 -33.63
CA GLN A 15 -35.99 2.49 -32.82
C GLN A 15 -35.03 3.02 -31.75
N VAL A 16 -34.93 4.28 -31.31
CA VAL A 16 -35.25 5.64 -31.79
C VAL A 16 -34.59 6.58 -30.75
N ASN A 17 -33.94 7.65 -31.21
CA ASN A 17 -33.44 8.77 -30.37
C ASN A 17 -34.60 9.52 -29.69
N PHE A 18 -34.31 10.24 -28.59
CA PHE A 18 -34.91 11.49 -28.05
C PHE A 18 -34.50 11.53 -26.54
N ILE A 19 -34.05 12.61 -25.87
CA ILE A 19 -34.02 14.05 -26.09
C ILE A 19 -32.94 14.67 -25.16
N LEU A 20 -32.41 15.82 -25.56
CA LEU A 20 -31.55 16.73 -24.80
C LEU A 20 -32.40 17.82 -24.10
N ALA A 21 -31.93 18.29 -22.94
CA ALA A 21 -32.22 19.58 -22.25
C ALA A 21 -33.37 19.63 -21.23
N VAL A 22 -33.03 19.97 -19.96
CA VAL A 22 -33.60 21.10 -19.20
C VAL A 22 -32.55 21.61 -18.19
N VAL A 23 -32.33 22.93 -18.20
CA VAL A 23 -31.56 23.73 -17.24
C VAL A 23 -32.56 24.50 -16.35
N LEU A 24 -32.20 24.68 -15.08
CA LEU A 24 -32.72 25.65 -14.08
C LEU A 24 -34.12 25.45 -13.45
N LEU A 25 -34.14 25.15 -12.15
CA LEU A 25 -34.66 26.00 -11.04
C LEU A 25 -34.85 25.10 -9.80
N MET A 26 -34.27 25.46 -8.65
CA MET A 26 -34.97 25.50 -7.36
C MET A 26 -34.15 26.29 -6.33
N THR A 27 -34.73 27.42 -5.94
CA THR A 27 -34.37 28.30 -4.83
C THR A 27 -34.91 27.77 -3.50
N SER A 28 -34.11 27.93 -2.44
CA SER A 28 -34.49 28.27 -1.06
C SER A 28 -35.74 27.64 -0.43
N VAL A 29 -35.54 26.70 0.51
CA VAL A 29 -36.33 26.62 1.74
C VAL A 29 -35.38 26.30 2.89
N GLY A 30 -35.24 27.26 3.82
CA GLY A 30 -34.59 27.05 5.10
C GLY A 30 -35.55 26.40 6.09
N LEU A 31 -35.10 25.34 6.76
CA LEU A 31 -35.64 24.93 8.04
C LEU A 31 -34.47 24.69 9.00
N ALA A 32 -34.43 25.51 10.04
CA ALA A 32 -33.57 25.35 11.19
C ALA A 32 -34.11 24.24 12.10
N MET A 33 -33.24 23.35 12.55
CA MET A 33 -33.48 22.49 13.72
C MET A 33 -32.25 22.54 14.64
N PRO A 34 -32.45 22.54 15.97
CA PRO A 34 -31.41 22.92 16.93
C PRO A 34 -30.50 21.75 17.33
N LEU A 35 -29.24 22.08 17.62
CA LEU A 35 -28.20 21.26 18.24
C LEU A 35 -28.54 20.94 19.72
N PRO A 36 -28.23 19.73 20.22
CA PRO A 36 -28.05 19.50 21.65
C PRO A 36 -26.61 19.79 22.11
N ALA A 37 -26.52 20.29 23.33
CA ALA A 37 -25.34 20.81 23.99
C ALA A 37 -24.26 19.76 24.32
N LEU A 38 -23.01 20.20 24.26
CA LEU A 38 -21.82 19.53 24.78
C LEU A 38 -21.86 19.47 26.31
N ALA A 39 -21.65 18.28 26.87
CA ALA A 39 -21.35 18.08 28.28
C ALA A 39 -19.85 17.77 28.47
N SER A 40 -19.22 18.51 29.37
CA SER A 40 -17.82 18.39 29.77
C SER A 40 -17.52 17.08 30.51
N PRO A 41 -16.32 16.49 30.36
CA PRO A 41 -15.91 15.32 31.15
C PRO A 41 -15.32 15.74 32.50
N THR A 42 -15.78 15.12 33.58
CA THR A 42 -15.16 15.15 34.92
C THR A 42 -14.12 14.04 35.07
N PRO A 43 -13.11 14.22 35.95
CA PRO A 43 -11.91 13.38 35.98
C PRO A 43 -12.10 12.11 36.84
N ALA A 44 -11.55 10.99 36.37
CA ALA A 44 -11.45 9.73 37.14
C ALA A 44 -10.08 9.62 37.84
N PRO A 45 -10.00 9.06 39.06
CA PRO A 45 -8.78 9.03 39.86
C PRO A 45 -7.85 7.85 39.51
N SER A 46 -6.57 8.07 39.79
CA SER A 46 -5.43 7.16 39.67
C SER A 46 -5.52 5.93 40.60
N GLY A 47 -5.27 4.74 40.06
CA GLY A 47 -5.04 3.50 40.83
C GLY A 47 -4.02 2.59 40.14
N ASN A 48 -2.94 2.26 40.85
CA ASN A 48 -1.87 1.34 40.42
C ASN A 48 -2.33 -0.14 40.43
N PRO A 49 -1.71 -1.04 39.65
CA PRO A 49 -2.15 -2.42 39.47
C PRO A 49 -1.65 -3.36 40.58
N THR A 50 -2.55 -4.12 41.19
CA THR A 50 -2.26 -5.29 42.03
C THR A 50 -2.69 -6.58 41.33
N ALA A 51 -1.86 -7.62 41.45
CA ALA A 51 -1.96 -8.91 40.80
C ALA A 51 -3.16 -9.77 41.31
N LEU A 52 -3.76 -10.54 40.40
CA LEU A 52 -4.83 -11.51 40.68
C LEU A 52 -4.26 -12.91 40.99
N PRO A 53 -4.81 -13.66 41.97
CA PRO A 53 -4.44 -15.04 42.26
C PRO A 53 -5.22 -16.08 41.42
N ALA A 54 -4.65 -17.28 41.31
CA ALA A 54 -5.10 -18.40 40.47
C ALA A 54 -6.37 -19.13 40.96
N PRO A 55 -7.17 -19.76 40.06
CA PRO A 55 -8.32 -20.58 40.43
C PRO A 55 -7.95 -22.01 40.83
N GLY A 56 -8.59 -22.53 41.88
CA GLY A 56 -8.41 -23.88 42.43
C GLY A 56 -9.16 -25.00 41.70
N PRO A 57 -8.88 -26.28 42.03
CA PRO A 57 -9.33 -27.44 41.26
C PRO A 57 -10.77 -27.90 41.58
N ALA A 58 -11.41 -28.51 40.57
CA ALA A 58 -12.77 -29.05 40.60
C ALA A 58 -12.84 -30.49 41.19
N PRO A 59 -14.01 -30.95 41.69
CA PRO A 59 -14.15 -32.19 42.46
C PRO A 59 -14.37 -33.46 41.61
N THR A 60 -13.98 -34.60 42.20
CA THR A 60 -14.07 -35.99 41.70
C THR A 60 -15.49 -36.58 41.78
N PRO A 61 -15.93 -37.42 40.82
CA PRO A 61 -17.17 -38.19 40.95
C PRO A 61 -16.96 -39.62 41.48
N THR A 62 -17.88 -40.07 42.33
CA THR A 62 -18.06 -41.44 42.87
C THR A 62 -18.69 -42.39 41.85
N PRO A 63 -18.40 -43.71 41.88
CA PRO A 63 -19.05 -44.69 41.01
C PRO A 63 -20.29 -45.31 41.66
N ASP A 64 -21.38 -45.32 40.90
CA ASP A 64 -22.69 -45.90 41.23
C ASP A 64 -22.71 -47.41 40.91
N GLY A 65 -23.20 -48.21 41.84
CA GLY A 65 -23.29 -49.67 41.71
C GLY A 65 -24.56 -50.12 41.00
N ARG A 66 -24.47 -51.14 40.13
CA ARG A 66 -25.62 -51.98 39.73
C ARG A 66 -25.23 -53.41 39.33
N ALA A 67 -25.70 -54.33 40.17
CA ALA A 67 -26.10 -55.73 40.02
C ALA A 67 -25.66 -56.56 38.78
N VAL A 68 -24.99 -57.67 39.08
CA VAL A 68 -24.78 -58.83 38.18
C VAL A 68 -25.85 -59.89 38.49
N LYS A 69 -26.57 -60.36 37.46
CA LYS A 69 -27.42 -61.56 37.51
C LYS A 69 -26.59 -62.80 37.13
N SER A 70 -26.76 -63.88 37.89
CA SER A 70 -26.13 -65.19 37.73
C SER A 70 -26.95 -66.16 36.88
N LEU A 71 -26.26 -67.20 36.35
CA LEU A 71 -26.63 -68.63 36.17
C LEU A 71 -25.98 -69.23 34.89
N PRO A 72 -25.82 -70.56 34.74
CA PRO A 72 -25.18 -71.56 35.60
C PRO A 72 -24.11 -72.40 34.84
N ALA A 73 -23.41 -73.28 35.58
CA ALA A 73 -22.28 -74.10 35.14
C ALA A 73 -22.68 -75.40 34.39
N SER A 74 -21.86 -75.81 33.41
CA SER A 74 -21.27 -77.17 33.31
C SER A 74 -20.48 -77.37 32.01
N ALA A 75 -19.15 -77.36 32.11
CA ALA A 75 -18.22 -77.96 31.15
C ALA A 75 -16.93 -78.34 31.91
N PRO A 76 -16.15 -79.33 31.44
CA PRO A 76 -15.05 -79.93 32.21
C PRO A 76 -14.03 -78.86 32.60
N VAL A 77 -13.47 -78.96 33.81
CA VAL A 77 -12.40 -78.07 34.28
C VAL A 77 -11.31 -77.98 33.19
N PRO A 78 -11.14 -76.83 32.52
CA PRO A 78 -9.95 -76.61 31.71
C PRO A 78 -8.79 -76.61 32.70
N LEU A 79 -7.70 -77.31 32.39
CA LEU A 79 -6.42 -77.04 33.05
C LEU A 79 -6.26 -75.52 33.12
N ALA A 80 -6.18 -74.97 34.33
CA ALA A 80 -6.07 -73.54 34.51
C ALA A 80 -4.91 -73.04 33.66
N ARG A 81 -5.14 -72.00 32.86
CA ARG A 81 -4.06 -71.36 32.10
C ARG A 81 -2.92 -71.06 33.08
N PRO A 82 -1.65 -71.35 32.72
CA PRO A 82 -0.54 -71.00 33.57
C PRO A 82 -0.60 -69.51 33.94
N ASP A 83 -0.18 -69.17 35.15
CA ASP A 83 0.02 -67.75 35.47
C ASP A 83 1.07 -67.14 34.53
N ARG A 84 1.02 -65.82 34.37
CA ARG A 84 1.88 -65.09 33.43
C ARG A 84 3.36 -65.28 33.77
N THR A 85 3.69 -65.31 35.05
CA THR A 85 5.06 -65.41 35.58
C THR A 85 5.70 -66.77 35.26
N GLY A 86 4.96 -67.86 35.43
CA GLY A 86 5.40 -69.22 35.12
C GLY A 86 5.49 -69.50 33.62
N LEU A 87 4.68 -68.83 32.81
CA LEU A 87 4.83 -68.89 31.35
C LEU A 87 6.07 -68.12 30.89
N ALA A 88 6.30 -66.91 31.41
CA ALA A 88 7.47 -66.09 31.09
C ALA A 88 8.79 -66.81 31.44
N ALA A 89 8.86 -67.40 32.64
CA ALA A 89 10.04 -68.16 33.08
C ALA A 89 10.35 -69.36 32.17
N ALA A 90 9.31 -70.08 31.70
CA ALA A 90 9.49 -71.24 30.83
C ALA A 90 9.88 -70.90 29.39
N ILE A 91 9.58 -69.67 28.93
CA ILE A 91 9.91 -69.19 27.59
C ILE A 91 11.33 -68.63 27.50
N GLY A 92 11.91 -68.12 28.60
CA GLY A 92 13.31 -67.67 28.63
C GLY A 92 13.50 -66.31 27.97
N ALA A 93 14.22 -66.25 26.84
CA ALA A 93 14.56 -65.00 26.10
C ALA A 93 13.46 -64.48 25.18
N GLY A 94 12.30 -65.16 25.16
CA GLY A 94 11.20 -64.79 24.27
C GLY A 94 11.54 -65.02 22.80
N ALA A 95 10.58 -64.69 21.95
CA ALA A 95 10.76 -64.72 20.51
C ALA A 95 11.62 -63.55 20.01
N GLU A 96 12.14 -63.65 18.80
CA GLU A 96 12.71 -62.53 18.05
C GLU A 96 11.98 -62.37 16.72
N MET A 97 12.10 -61.18 16.13
CA MET A 97 11.45 -60.87 14.86
C MET A 97 12.06 -61.77 13.76
N GLY A 98 11.25 -62.30 12.84
CA GLY A 98 11.69 -63.22 11.79
C GLY A 98 11.90 -64.68 12.24
N GLN A 99 11.60 -65.03 13.50
CA GLN A 99 11.87 -66.37 14.04
C GLN A 99 11.08 -67.46 13.30
N ARG A 100 11.78 -68.53 12.91
CA ARG A 100 11.28 -69.65 12.08
C ARG A 100 10.98 -69.35 10.61
N SER A 101 11.38 -68.20 10.08
CA SER A 101 11.40 -68.02 8.62
C SER A 101 12.28 -69.10 7.97
N ALA A 102 11.92 -69.56 6.76
CA ALA A 102 12.57 -70.69 6.09
C ALA A 102 14.10 -70.51 5.90
N ARG A 103 14.59 -69.26 5.94
CA ARG A 103 16.01 -68.91 5.82
C ARG A 103 16.73 -68.87 7.18
N VAL A 104 16.09 -68.37 8.25
CA VAL A 104 16.62 -68.48 9.63
C VAL A 104 16.76 -69.95 10.05
N MET A 105 15.82 -70.81 9.64
CA MET A 105 15.88 -72.26 9.89
C MET A 105 16.93 -73.00 9.03
N ARG A 106 17.40 -72.42 7.92
CA ARG A 106 18.50 -72.98 7.11
C ARG A 106 19.89 -72.71 7.70
N SER A 107 20.02 -71.67 8.52
CA SER A 107 21.27 -71.32 9.21
C SER A 107 21.59 -72.25 10.41
N SER A 108 20.57 -72.88 11.01
CA SER A 108 20.70 -73.64 12.27
C SER A 108 21.08 -75.12 12.12
N THR A 109 21.34 -75.64 10.92
CA THR A 109 21.78 -77.04 10.71
C THR A 109 23.30 -77.25 10.84
N GLY A 110 24.00 -76.45 11.66
CA GLY A 110 25.46 -76.55 11.85
C GLY A 110 25.91 -76.51 13.32
N SER A 111 26.18 -77.69 13.89
CA SER A 111 27.02 -77.99 15.05
C SER A 111 26.65 -77.43 16.44
N GLN A 112 26.25 -78.36 17.31
CA GLN A 112 26.52 -78.34 18.76
C GLN A 112 28.01 -78.05 19.03
N GLY A 113 28.33 -77.18 20.00
CA GLY A 113 29.70 -76.96 20.46
C GLY A 113 29.91 -75.62 21.17
N SER A 114 30.09 -75.67 22.48
CA SER A 114 30.54 -74.57 23.33
C SER A 114 31.95 -74.11 22.93
N GLY A 115 32.21 -72.80 22.85
CA GLY A 115 33.56 -72.24 22.78
C GLY A 115 33.81 -71.21 21.66
N ILE A 116 34.02 -69.97 22.08
CA ILE A 116 34.75 -68.84 21.45
C ILE A 116 35.27 -69.10 20.01
N LYS A 117 34.74 -68.37 19.01
CA LYS A 117 35.30 -68.33 17.65
C LYS A 117 36.16 -67.08 17.41
N THR A 118 37.46 -67.32 17.29
CA THR A 118 38.48 -66.44 16.70
C THR A 118 38.24 -66.29 15.20
N LEU A 119 38.38 -65.07 14.66
CA LEU A 119 38.15 -64.72 13.25
C LEU A 119 39.29 -65.23 12.34
N THR A 120 38.95 -65.98 11.29
CA THR A 120 39.81 -66.20 10.11
C THR A 120 39.14 -65.62 8.87
N PRO A 121 39.87 -64.91 7.98
CA PRO A 121 39.28 -64.21 6.85
C PRO A 121 39.30 -65.09 5.58
N GLU A 122 38.24 -65.87 5.35
CA GLU A 122 37.82 -66.24 3.99
C GLU A 122 36.34 -66.69 3.98
N SER A 123 35.57 -66.15 3.02
CA SER A 123 34.12 -66.29 2.81
C SER A 123 33.21 -65.55 3.81
N LEU A 124 33.30 -64.22 3.86
CA LEU A 124 32.14 -63.37 4.17
C LEU A 124 31.08 -63.64 3.09
N THR A 125 29.99 -64.30 3.45
CA THR A 125 28.80 -64.33 2.60
C THR A 125 28.43 -62.89 2.26
N THR A 126 28.20 -62.61 0.99
CA THR A 126 27.93 -61.26 0.44
C THR A 126 26.67 -60.60 1.04
N GLU A 127 25.89 -61.36 1.78
CA GLU A 127 24.66 -60.97 2.48
C GLU A 127 24.92 -60.20 3.78
N GLY A 128 26.05 -60.45 4.48
CA GLY A 128 26.35 -59.84 5.79
C GLY A 128 26.86 -58.40 5.75
N THR A 129 27.19 -57.87 4.56
CA THR A 129 27.70 -56.50 4.37
C THR A 129 26.89 -55.67 3.38
N TRP A 130 25.89 -56.27 2.75
CA TRP A 130 25.09 -55.63 1.73
C TRP A 130 23.93 -54.84 2.34
N SER A 131 23.63 -53.66 1.77
CA SER A 131 22.43 -52.87 2.07
C SER A 131 21.78 -52.39 0.77
N PRO A 132 20.45 -52.23 0.72
CA PRO A 132 19.77 -51.57 -0.38
C PRO A 132 20.34 -50.16 -0.63
N THR A 133 20.40 -49.73 -1.88
CA THR A 133 20.96 -48.40 -2.25
C THR A 133 19.92 -47.29 -2.22
N PHE A 134 18.75 -47.54 -1.64
CA PHE A 134 17.65 -46.58 -1.51
C PHE A 134 17.23 -46.48 -0.05
N GLY A 135 16.44 -45.45 0.24
CA GLY A 135 15.80 -45.32 1.53
C GLY A 135 16.74 -44.88 2.65
N VAL A 136 16.21 -44.91 3.87
CA VAL A 136 16.97 -44.64 5.08
C VAL A 136 17.27 -45.97 5.74
N ALA A 137 18.53 -46.25 6.09
CA ALA A 137 18.91 -47.49 6.76
C ALA A 137 18.51 -47.46 8.24
N GLY A 138 18.16 -48.63 8.77
CA GLY A 138 17.84 -48.83 10.18
C GLY A 138 17.99 -50.29 10.59
N LEU A 139 17.64 -50.57 11.84
CA LEU A 139 17.79 -51.87 12.46
C LEU A 139 16.62 -52.18 13.40
N ASP A 140 16.45 -53.44 13.74
CA ASP A 140 15.64 -53.82 14.87
C ASP A 140 16.37 -54.80 15.79
N VAL A 141 16.13 -54.65 17.09
CA VAL A 141 16.84 -55.37 18.14
C VAL A 141 15.88 -55.83 19.24
N SER A 142 16.31 -56.85 19.96
CA SER A 142 15.59 -57.40 21.10
C SER A 142 16.56 -57.84 22.20
N SER A 143 16.06 -58.53 23.21
CA SER A 143 16.90 -59.15 24.25
C SER A 143 17.92 -60.18 23.73
N HIS A 144 17.80 -60.63 22.47
CA HIS A 144 18.78 -61.50 21.83
C HIS A 144 20.09 -60.76 21.49
N GLN A 145 20.09 -59.43 21.49
CA GLN A 145 21.29 -58.59 21.42
C GLN A 145 21.54 -57.92 22.78
N PRO A 146 22.23 -58.60 23.74
CA PRO A 146 22.35 -58.12 25.12
C PRO A 146 23.04 -56.76 25.23
N THR A 147 23.89 -56.41 24.27
CA THR A 147 24.53 -55.09 24.13
C THR A 147 24.53 -54.66 22.66
N VAL A 148 24.36 -53.35 22.43
CA VAL A 148 24.39 -52.74 21.08
C VAL A 148 25.29 -51.51 21.13
N ASP A 149 26.33 -51.46 20.29
CA ASP A 149 27.12 -50.25 20.09
C ASP A 149 26.38 -49.28 19.15
N TRP A 150 25.52 -48.45 19.73
CA TRP A 150 24.69 -47.50 18.99
C TRP A 150 25.48 -46.48 18.19
N GLN A 151 26.65 -46.06 18.67
CA GLN A 151 27.49 -45.10 17.96
C GLN A 151 28.09 -45.75 16.71
N GLN A 152 28.51 -47.02 16.81
CA GLN A 152 28.94 -47.79 15.65
C GLN A 152 27.80 -47.94 14.64
N GLN A 153 26.58 -48.30 15.08
CA GLN A 153 25.43 -48.43 14.17
C GLN A 153 25.13 -47.11 13.42
N TRP A 154 25.19 -45.98 14.14
CA TRP A 154 25.04 -44.65 13.55
C TRP A 154 26.14 -44.35 12.50
N ASN A 155 27.39 -44.68 12.82
CA ASN A 155 28.53 -44.49 11.93
C ASN A 155 28.45 -45.37 10.67
N MET A 156 27.82 -46.55 10.78
CA MET A 156 27.51 -47.44 9.65
C MET A 156 26.33 -46.96 8.79
N GLY A 157 25.65 -45.88 9.20
CA GLY A 157 24.61 -45.22 8.41
C GLY A 157 23.19 -45.44 8.89
N ALA A 158 22.95 -46.21 9.95
CA ALA A 158 21.60 -46.36 10.51
C ALA A 158 21.08 -45.03 11.07
N ARG A 159 19.80 -44.75 10.86
CA ARG A 159 19.12 -43.53 11.32
C ARG A 159 17.80 -43.79 12.02
N PHE A 160 17.32 -45.03 12.02
CA PHE A 160 16.22 -45.44 12.88
C PHE A 160 16.41 -46.83 13.47
N ALA A 161 15.75 -47.09 14.60
CA ALA A 161 15.72 -48.40 15.25
C ALA A 161 14.33 -48.79 15.76
N TYR A 162 13.96 -50.07 15.67
CA TYR A 162 12.83 -50.64 16.41
C TYR A 162 13.31 -51.58 17.51
N VAL A 163 12.71 -51.52 18.70
CA VAL A 163 13.15 -52.33 19.86
C VAL A 163 11.99 -53.17 20.38
N LYS A 164 12.21 -54.47 20.64
CA LYS A 164 11.16 -55.34 21.20
C LYS A 164 10.79 -54.89 22.60
N ALA A 165 9.55 -54.46 22.80
CA ALA A 165 9.07 -54.10 24.13
C ALA A 165 8.35 -55.25 24.83
N THR A 166 7.51 -55.99 24.11
CA THR A 166 6.59 -56.96 24.73
C THR A 166 6.32 -58.15 23.82
N GLU A 167 5.89 -59.27 24.43
CA GLU A 167 5.37 -60.44 23.73
C GLU A 167 4.17 -61.01 24.51
N GLY A 168 3.09 -61.31 23.79
CA GLY A 168 1.85 -61.73 24.42
C GLY A 168 1.38 -60.70 25.48
N ASN A 169 0.90 -61.17 26.63
CA ASN A 169 0.79 -60.30 27.81
C ASN A 169 1.41 -60.93 29.06
N TYR A 170 2.46 -61.72 28.82
CA TYR A 170 3.22 -62.46 29.85
C TYR A 170 4.72 -62.10 29.85
N TYR A 171 5.27 -61.52 28.78
CA TYR A 171 6.70 -61.22 28.63
C TYR A 171 6.98 -59.70 28.72
N PRO A 172 7.96 -59.25 29.51
CA PRO A 172 7.74 -58.82 30.89
C PRO A 172 7.38 -57.34 31.08
N THR A 173 6.57 -57.15 32.12
CA THR A 173 6.40 -55.96 32.97
C THR A 173 7.55 -55.84 33.97
N GLU A 174 7.72 -54.65 34.55
CA GLU A 174 8.67 -54.28 35.63
C GLU A 174 8.73 -55.21 36.85
N MET A 175 7.75 -56.10 37.04
CA MET A 175 7.63 -56.91 38.26
C MET A 175 8.22 -58.33 38.17
N ASP A 176 8.40 -58.92 36.98
CA ASP A 176 8.68 -60.38 36.87
C ASP A 176 9.97 -60.77 36.12
N ASN A 177 10.66 -59.85 35.43
CA ASN A 177 12.02 -60.10 34.93
C ASN A 177 12.83 -58.80 34.68
N PRO A 178 13.65 -58.35 35.65
CA PRO A 178 14.33 -57.05 35.58
C PRO A 178 15.38 -56.96 34.46
N VAL A 179 15.95 -58.10 34.03
CA VAL A 179 17.02 -58.12 33.02
C VAL A 179 16.49 -57.69 31.65
N TYR A 180 15.34 -58.22 31.23
CA TYR A 180 14.80 -57.92 29.89
C TYR A 180 14.28 -56.49 29.74
N LYS A 181 13.62 -55.97 30.77
CA LYS A 181 13.23 -54.56 30.75
C LYS A 181 14.45 -53.65 30.73
N GLN A 182 15.48 -53.96 31.52
CA GLN A 182 16.72 -53.20 31.50
C GLN A 182 17.35 -53.20 30.09
N THR A 183 17.29 -54.34 29.38
CA THR A 183 17.73 -54.42 27.98
C THR A 183 16.89 -53.54 27.05
N PHE A 184 15.56 -53.60 27.12
CA PHE A 184 14.68 -52.72 26.32
C PHE A 184 14.97 -51.24 26.60
N ASP A 185 14.99 -50.83 27.87
CA ASP A 185 15.20 -49.42 28.25
C ASP A 185 16.58 -48.94 27.77
N ALA A 186 17.63 -49.76 27.90
CA ALA A 186 18.97 -49.44 27.42
C ALA A 186 19.06 -49.35 25.89
N GLN A 187 18.40 -50.26 25.17
CA GLN A 187 18.35 -50.25 23.71
C GLN A 187 17.54 -49.06 23.17
N TYR A 188 16.35 -48.84 23.72
CA TYR A 188 15.43 -47.77 23.31
C TYR A 188 16.02 -46.38 23.58
N ALA A 189 16.62 -46.17 24.76
CA ALA A 189 17.31 -44.92 25.06
C ALA A 189 18.63 -44.78 24.28
N GLY A 190 19.40 -45.85 24.16
CA GLY A 190 20.69 -45.87 23.47
C GLY A 190 20.58 -45.46 21.99
N ALA A 191 19.60 -45.99 21.26
CA ALA A 191 19.32 -45.56 19.89
C ALA A 191 19.01 -44.05 19.81
N ARG A 192 18.22 -43.53 20.76
CA ARG A 192 17.88 -42.10 20.76
C ARG A 192 19.08 -41.21 21.04
N ASN A 193 19.93 -41.61 21.98
CA ASN A 193 21.06 -40.83 22.46
C ASN A 193 22.08 -40.53 21.35
N VAL A 194 22.21 -41.43 20.37
CA VAL A 194 23.06 -41.20 19.17
C VAL A 194 22.34 -40.46 18.05
N GLY A 195 21.05 -40.12 18.22
CA GLY A 195 20.28 -39.30 17.28
C GLY A 195 19.23 -40.05 16.46
N MET A 196 19.08 -41.38 16.63
CA MET A 196 18.15 -42.14 15.80
C MET A 196 16.68 -41.84 16.13
N ILE A 197 15.85 -41.86 15.09
CA ILE A 197 14.40 -42.03 15.23
C ILE A 197 14.15 -43.45 15.74
N ARG A 198 13.24 -43.66 16.69
CA ARG A 198 13.07 -45.00 17.29
C ARG A 198 11.61 -45.37 17.48
N GLY A 199 11.34 -46.66 17.50
CA GLY A 199 10.03 -47.20 17.82
C GLY A 199 10.14 -48.48 18.61
N ALA A 200 9.01 -48.98 19.08
CA ALA A 200 8.94 -50.26 19.75
C ALA A 200 8.03 -51.21 18.96
N TYR A 201 8.27 -52.50 19.14
CA TYR A 201 7.41 -53.55 18.57
C TYR A 201 6.91 -54.54 19.62
N HIS A 202 5.78 -55.16 19.29
CA HIS A 202 5.08 -56.14 20.10
C HIS A 202 4.96 -57.46 19.34
N PHE A 203 5.52 -58.55 19.88
CA PHE A 203 5.43 -59.88 19.30
C PHE A 203 4.10 -60.54 19.67
N ALA A 204 3.25 -60.77 18.66
CA ALA A 204 1.89 -61.24 18.87
C ALA A 204 1.84 -62.73 19.24
N ILE A 205 0.98 -63.05 20.22
CA ILE A 205 0.61 -64.43 20.56
C ILE A 205 -0.92 -64.53 20.56
N PRO A 206 -1.57 -64.64 19.39
CA PRO A 206 -3.00 -64.36 19.26
C PRO A 206 -3.91 -65.35 19.98
N ASN A 207 -3.47 -66.61 20.12
CA ASN A 207 -4.23 -67.64 20.84
C ASN A 207 -4.08 -67.56 22.36
N TRP A 208 -3.16 -66.72 22.87
CA TRP A 208 -2.97 -66.52 24.30
C TRP A 208 -3.97 -65.52 24.89
N SER A 209 -4.21 -64.36 24.26
CA SER A 209 -5.16 -63.36 24.76
C SER A 209 -5.70 -62.48 23.64
N SER A 210 -6.71 -61.66 23.91
CA SER A 210 -7.32 -60.78 22.90
C SER A 210 -6.34 -59.75 22.34
N GLY A 211 -6.59 -59.27 21.12
CA GLY A 211 -5.77 -58.22 20.51
C GLY A 211 -5.80 -56.93 21.32
N ALA A 212 -6.97 -56.60 21.88
CA ALA A 212 -7.12 -55.44 22.76
C ALA A 212 -6.27 -55.55 24.05
N ASP A 213 -6.17 -56.73 24.66
CA ASP A 213 -5.37 -56.92 25.88
C ASP A 213 -3.87 -56.82 25.61
N GLN A 214 -3.40 -57.37 24.49
CA GLN A 214 -1.99 -57.25 24.09
C GLN A 214 -1.65 -55.81 23.68
N ALA A 215 -2.56 -55.10 23.02
CA ALA A 215 -2.38 -53.67 22.71
C ALA A 215 -2.27 -52.81 23.97
N ARG A 216 -3.17 -52.99 24.96
CA ARG A 216 -3.07 -52.28 26.25
C ARG A 216 -1.77 -52.60 26.98
N TYR A 217 -1.39 -53.87 26.98
CA TYR A 217 -0.15 -54.32 27.59
C TYR A 217 1.08 -53.69 26.92
N PHE A 218 1.10 -53.65 25.60
CA PHE A 218 2.18 -53.02 24.84
C PHE A 218 2.29 -51.52 25.13
N VAL A 219 1.18 -50.79 25.12
CA VAL A 219 1.17 -49.34 25.41
C VAL A 219 1.69 -49.04 26.81
N GLN A 220 1.40 -49.89 27.80
CA GLN A 220 1.86 -49.72 29.18
C GLN A 220 3.36 -50.00 29.37
N ASN A 221 3.98 -50.78 28.49
CA ASN A 221 5.33 -51.33 28.71
C ASN A 221 6.35 -50.94 27.62
N GLY A 222 6.01 -50.06 26.68
CA GLY A 222 6.95 -49.65 25.64
C GLY A 222 6.57 -48.39 24.88
N GLY A 223 7.53 -47.90 24.10
CA GLY A 223 7.34 -46.88 23.06
C GLY A 223 7.27 -45.42 23.51
N GLY A 224 6.73 -45.10 24.70
CA GLY A 224 6.65 -43.71 25.17
C GLY A 224 5.98 -42.78 24.16
N TRP A 225 4.85 -43.25 23.60
CA TRP A 225 4.25 -42.78 22.35
C TRP A 225 4.01 -41.27 22.31
N SER A 226 4.61 -40.62 21.32
CA SER A 226 4.48 -39.18 21.11
C SER A 226 4.57 -38.86 19.61
N ALA A 227 4.10 -37.66 19.26
CA ALA A 227 4.16 -37.09 17.92
C ALA A 227 5.40 -36.19 17.72
N ASP A 228 6.51 -36.52 18.37
CA ASP A 228 7.71 -35.67 18.46
C ASP A 228 8.62 -35.70 17.21
N GLY A 229 8.28 -36.51 16.21
CA GLY A 229 9.12 -36.73 15.02
C GLY A 229 10.31 -37.66 15.26
N TYR A 230 10.47 -38.20 16.47
CA TYR A 230 11.52 -39.15 16.84
C TYR A 230 10.98 -40.47 17.38
N THR A 231 9.68 -40.55 17.62
CA THR A 231 8.96 -41.71 18.15
C THR A 231 8.06 -42.28 17.05
N LEU A 232 8.48 -43.41 16.48
CA LEU A 232 7.79 -44.08 15.40
C LEU A 232 6.45 -44.68 15.86
N PRO A 233 5.52 -44.92 14.93
CA PRO A 233 4.29 -45.66 15.24
C PRO A 233 4.61 -47.04 15.84
N PRO A 234 3.74 -47.55 16.73
CA PRO A 234 3.88 -48.88 17.30
C PRO A 234 3.93 -49.96 16.22
N VAL A 235 4.72 -51.01 16.40
CA VAL A 235 4.73 -52.16 15.47
C VAL A 235 4.03 -53.36 16.10
N LEU A 236 3.11 -53.95 15.35
CA LEU A 236 2.59 -55.28 15.59
C LEU A 236 3.41 -56.26 14.76
N ASP A 237 4.19 -57.08 15.45
CA ASP A 237 4.91 -58.21 14.86
C ASP A 237 3.96 -59.42 14.81
N PHE A 238 3.49 -59.73 13.60
CA PHE A 238 2.44 -60.70 13.32
C PHE A 238 2.92 -61.69 12.27
N GLU A 239 3.55 -62.77 12.74
CA GLU A 239 4.30 -63.68 11.89
C GLU A 239 4.20 -65.16 12.32
N PHE A 240 5.11 -65.99 11.79
CA PHE A 240 5.20 -67.41 12.12
C PHE A 240 5.16 -67.64 13.64
N ASN A 241 4.31 -68.57 14.09
CA ASN A 241 4.27 -68.93 15.49
C ASN A 241 5.62 -69.54 15.96
N PRO A 242 6.37 -68.86 16.84
CA PRO A 242 7.70 -69.29 17.28
C PRO A 242 7.64 -70.54 18.16
N TYR A 243 6.45 -70.89 18.66
CA TYR A 243 6.18 -72.02 19.52
C TYR A 243 5.29 -73.08 18.87
N ALA A 244 5.12 -73.04 17.54
CA ALA A 244 4.24 -73.97 16.83
C ALA A 244 4.54 -75.43 17.21
N GLY A 245 3.47 -76.16 17.56
CA GLY A 245 3.48 -77.56 17.99
C GLY A 245 3.85 -77.80 19.45
N ARG A 246 4.18 -76.77 20.24
CA ARG A 246 4.68 -76.93 21.62
C ARG A 246 3.59 -76.66 22.66
N THR A 247 3.65 -77.42 23.75
CA THR A 247 2.98 -77.10 25.01
C THR A 247 4.02 -76.62 26.02
N ILE A 248 3.88 -75.38 26.51
CA ILE A 248 4.80 -74.79 27.49
C ILE A 248 3.98 -74.34 28.69
N SER A 249 4.42 -74.72 29.90
CA SER A 249 3.69 -74.48 31.15
C SER A 249 2.20 -74.88 31.08
N GLY A 250 1.87 -75.95 30.36
CA GLY A 250 0.48 -76.44 30.21
C GLY A 250 -0.37 -75.70 29.17
N PHE A 251 0.16 -74.68 28.48
CA PHE A 251 -0.53 -74.00 27.38
C PHE A 251 -0.01 -74.50 26.02
N TYR A 252 -0.92 -74.97 25.17
CA TYR A 252 -0.60 -75.37 23.79
C TYR A 252 -0.64 -74.17 22.85
N PHE A 253 0.48 -73.91 22.18
CA PHE A 253 0.65 -72.72 21.34
C PHE A 253 0.07 -72.86 19.92
N GLY A 254 -0.55 -73.98 19.56
CA GLY A 254 -1.15 -74.16 18.24
C GLY A 254 -0.14 -74.50 17.15
N ASP A 255 -0.58 -74.42 15.89
CA ASP A 255 0.24 -74.65 14.70
C ASP A 255 0.94 -73.36 14.21
N THR A 256 1.43 -73.35 12.96
CA THR A 256 2.08 -72.17 12.38
C THR A 256 1.17 -70.93 12.28
N CYS A 257 -0.15 -71.13 12.29
CA CYS A 257 -1.18 -70.09 12.30
C CYS A 257 -1.85 -69.99 13.70
N TYR A 258 -1.12 -70.39 14.76
CA TYR A 258 -1.57 -70.36 16.16
C TYR A 258 -2.80 -71.23 16.48
N GLY A 259 -3.15 -72.17 15.58
CA GLY A 259 -4.39 -72.96 15.67
C GLY A 259 -5.66 -72.13 15.44
N MET A 260 -5.54 -70.99 14.76
CA MET A 260 -6.64 -70.05 14.51
C MET A 260 -6.98 -69.97 13.02
N SER A 261 -8.25 -69.74 12.70
CA SER A 261 -8.69 -69.49 11.33
C SER A 261 -8.27 -68.09 10.86
N ALA A 262 -8.18 -67.89 9.53
CA ALA A 262 -7.88 -66.60 8.92
C ALA A 262 -8.82 -65.47 9.39
N VAL A 263 -10.12 -65.76 9.57
CA VAL A 263 -11.11 -64.80 10.06
C VAL A 263 -10.82 -64.39 11.51
N ASN A 264 -10.47 -65.35 12.37
CA ASN A 264 -10.15 -65.07 13.77
C ASN A 264 -8.85 -64.28 13.91
N LEU A 265 -7.82 -64.61 13.13
CA LEU A 265 -6.57 -63.84 13.07
C LEU A 265 -6.82 -62.41 12.57
N ALA A 266 -7.60 -62.24 11.50
CA ALA A 266 -7.93 -60.92 11.00
C ALA A 266 -8.79 -60.09 11.99
N SER A 267 -9.70 -60.73 12.72
CA SER A 267 -10.46 -60.06 13.79
C SER A 267 -9.53 -59.61 14.92
N TRP A 268 -8.60 -60.46 15.32
CA TRP A 268 -7.63 -60.17 16.36
C TRP A 268 -6.73 -58.98 15.99
N VAL A 269 -6.22 -58.93 14.75
CA VAL A 269 -5.42 -57.78 14.25
C VAL A 269 -6.24 -56.49 14.29
N ARG A 270 -7.53 -56.53 13.91
CA ARG A 270 -8.42 -55.36 13.98
C ARG A 270 -8.64 -54.91 15.42
N GLU A 271 -8.85 -55.83 16.36
CA GLU A 271 -8.99 -55.49 17.78
C GLU A 271 -7.73 -54.84 18.34
N PHE A 272 -6.56 -55.40 18.03
CA PHE A 272 -5.27 -54.82 18.40
C PHE A 272 -5.11 -53.42 17.81
N GLY A 273 -5.28 -53.30 16.49
CA GLY A 273 -5.07 -52.04 15.76
C GLY A 273 -6.04 -50.93 16.15
N ASN A 274 -7.32 -51.24 16.34
CA ASN A 274 -8.31 -50.28 16.82
C ASN A 274 -8.00 -49.82 18.24
N THR A 275 -7.55 -50.74 19.10
CA THR A 275 -7.14 -50.41 20.47
C THR A 275 -5.89 -49.52 20.46
N MET A 276 -4.88 -49.83 19.66
CA MET A 276 -3.69 -48.99 19.49
C MET A 276 -4.03 -47.59 18.96
N LEU A 277 -4.91 -47.50 17.95
CA LEU A 277 -5.37 -46.22 17.42
C LEU A 277 -6.08 -45.40 18.50
N SER A 278 -6.91 -46.03 19.33
CA SER A 278 -7.61 -45.33 20.41
C SER A 278 -6.67 -44.84 21.52
N LEU A 279 -5.59 -45.57 21.81
CA LEU A 279 -4.68 -45.27 22.91
C LEU A 279 -3.52 -44.34 22.50
N THR A 280 -3.11 -44.38 21.23
CA THR A 280 -1.90 -43.68 20.74
C THR A 280 -2.18 -42.67 19.62
N GLY A 281 -3.41 -42.65 19.09
CA GLY A 281 -3.76 -41.84 17.92
C GLY A 281 -3.18 -42.37 16.61
N ARG A 282 -2.57 -43.57 16.60
CA ARG A 282 -1.90 -44.16 15.43
C ARG A 282 -2.29 -45.62 15.23
N LEU A 283 -2.52 -46.01 13.98
CA LEU A 283 -2.55 -47.42 13.61
C LEU A 283 -1.13 -48.00 13.76
N PRO A 284 -0.99 -49.25 14.22
CA PRO A 284 0.31 -49.90 14.28
C PRO A 284 0.81 -50.21 12.87
N VAL A 285 2.13 -50.21 12.69
CA VAL A 285 2.79 -50.85 11.55
C VAL A 285 2.60 -52.36 11.71
N ILE A 286 2.22 -53.07 10.64
CA ILE A 286 2.20 -54.53 10.64
C ILE A 286 3.53 -55.01 10.09
N TYR A 287 4.32 -55.66 10.94
CA TYR A 287 5.44 -56.48 10.51
C TYR A 287 4.96 -57.89 10.19
N THR A 288 5.31 -58.40 9.01
CA THR A 288 4.95 -59.78 8.63
C THR A 288 5.79 -60.31 7.47
N ASN A 289 5.88 -61.64 7.38
CA ASN A 289 6.41 -62.34 6.21
C ASN A 289 5.31 -62.59 5.16
N THR A 290 5.57 -62.27 3.90
CA THR A 290 4.60 -62.43 2.80
C THR A 290 4.05 -63.86 2.67
N SER A 291 4.91 -64.87 2.81
CA SER A 291 4.48 -66.27 2.66
C SER A 291 3.57 -66.71 3.80
N TRP A 292 3.89 -66.33 5.03
CA TRP A 292 3.07 -66.62 6.20
C TRP A 292 1.73 -65.89 6.14
N TRP A 293 1.73 -64.60 5.82
CA TRP A 293 0.50 -63.82 5.73
C TRP A 293 -0.46 -64.42 4.71
N ASN A 294 0.05 -64.75 3.51
CA ASN A 294 -0.76 -65.35 2.46
C ASN A 294 -1.26 -66.75 2.85
N GLN A 295 -0.49 -67.52 3.63
CA GLN A 295 -0.89 -68.84 4.12
C GLN A 295 -1.96 -68.77 5.23
N CYS A 296 -1.77 -67.91 6.24
CA CYS A 296 -2.58 -67.91 7.45
C CYS A 296 -3.77 -66.94 7.39
N LEU A 297 -3.69 -65.87 6.59
CA LEU A 297 -4.75 -64.85 6.47
C LEU A 297 -5.29 -64.74 5.04
N GLY A 298 -4.42 -64.83 4.03
CA GLY A 298 -4.81 -64.64 2.63
C GLY A 298 -5.19 -63.19 2.33
N ASN A 299 -6.17 -62.98 1.43
CA ASN A 299 -6.62 -61.64 1.03
C ASN A 299 -7.77 -61.14 1.92
N VAL A 300 -7.41 -60.52 3.04
CA VAL A 300 -8.37 -59.97 4.03
C VAL A 300 -8.57 -58.47 3.81
N SER A 301 -9.83 -58.05 3.63
CA SER A 301 -10.16 -56.64 3.38
C SER A 301 -9.91 -55.74 4.60
N GLY A 302 -9.50 -54.50 4.33
CA GLY A 302 -9.38 -53.44 5.34
C GLY A 302 -8.07 -53.41 6.15
N LEU A 303 -7.18 -54.41 6.02
CA LEU A 303 -5.87 -54.39 6.68
C LEU A 303 -4.78 -53.68 5.86
N GLY A 304 -4.99 -53.47 4.55
CA GLY A 304 -4.09 -52.70 3.68
C GLY A 304 -3.91 -51.22 4.06
N ASN A 305 -4.72 -50.70 4.97
CA ASN A 305 -4.61 -49.33 5.50
C ASN A 305 -3.52 -49.18 6.57
N TYR A 306 -2.98 -50.30 7.09
CA TYR A 306 -1.91 -50.29 8.08
C TYR A 306 -0.58 -50.08 7.35
N PRO A 307 0.38 -49.30 7.89
CA PRO A 307 1.73 -49.28 7.35
C PRO A 307 2.32 -50.69 7.36
N LEU A 308 2.96 -51.08 6.25
CA LEU A 308 3.53 -52.42 6.12
C LEU A 308 5.04 -52.39 6.36
N TRP A 309 5.51 -53.28 7.22
CA TRP A 309 6.91 -53.66 7.35
C TRP A 309 7.05 -55.10 6.85
N VAL A 310 7.52 -55.25 5.62
CA VAL A 310 7.63 -56.58 5.00
C VAL A 310 8.95 -57.25 5.37
N ALA A 311 8.87 -58.50 5.79
CA ALA A 311 10.03 -59.36 5.98
C ALA A 311 10.26 -60.21 4.73
N ASN A 312 11.33 -59.93 3.99
CA ASN A 312 11.74 -60.77 2.86
C ASN A 312 13.25 -60.70 2.65
N TYR A 313 13.90 -61.87 2.61
CA TYR A 313 15.35 -61.99 2.59
C TYR A 313 15.79 -62.53 1.22
N PRO A 314 16.30 -61.67 0.32
CA PRO A 314 16.65 -62.08 -1.02
C PRO A 314 17.93 -62.94 -1.01
N ASP A 315 18.05 -63.86 -1.98
CA ASP A 315 19.24 -64.72 -2.11
C ASP A 315 20.50 -63.97 -2.60
N GLY A 316 20.40 -62.66 -2.87
CA GLY A 316 21.51 -61.80 -3.26
C GLY A 316 21.13 -60.30 -3.31
N PRO A 317 22.11 -59.41 -3.53
CA PRO A 317 21.91 -57.95 -3.56
C PRO A 317 20.79 -57.47 -4.50
N THR A 318 19.80 -56.74 -3.97
CA THR A 318 18.68 -56.23 -4.76
C THR A 318 17.97 -55.05 -4.10
N ASN A 319 17.47 -54.09 -4.90
CA ASN A 319 16.60 -53.03 -4.39
C ASN A 319 15.11 -53.41 -4.44
N ASN A 320 14.80 -54.68 -4.66
CA ASN A 320 13.45 -55.18 -4.75
C ASN A 320 13.14 -56.07 -3.54
N ALA A 321 12.19 -55.62 -2.71
CA ALA A 321 11.69 -56.35 -1.54
C ALA A 321 10.87 -57.61 -1.89
N GLY A 322 10.68 -57.90 -3.19
CA GLY A 322 9.92 -59.05 -3.66
C GLY A 322 8.41 -58.88 -3.46
N PRO A 323 7.63 -59.98 -3.55
CA PRO A 323 6.19 -59.94 -3.34
C PRO A 323 5.85 -59.47 -1.92
N ILE A 324 4.87 -58.58 -1.81
CA ILE A 324 4.29 -58.12 -0.54
C ILE A 324 2.96 -58.85 -0.26
N PRO A 325 2.49 -58.90 1.01
CA PRO A 325 1.25 -59.57 1.35
C PRO A 325 0.02 -59.01 0.60
N ALA A 326 -0.95 -59.88 0.32
CA ALA A 326 -2.19 -59.47 -0.33
C ALA A 326 -2.95 -58.42 0.50
N GLY A 327 -3.37 -57.33 -0.15
CA GLY A 327 -4.08 -56.21 0.48
C GLY A 327 -3.28 -54.90 0.51
N TRP A 328 -1.96 -54.95 0.34
CA TRP A 328 -1.11 -53.76 0.22
C TRP A 328 -0.66 -53.50 -1.22
N SER A 329 -0.48 -52.22 -1.56
CA SER A 329 0.08 -51.76 -2.85
C SER A 329 1.55 -51.34 -2.76
N GLY A 330 2.12 -51.30 -1.55
CA GLY A 330 3.52 -50.97 -1.26
C GLY A 330 3.86 -51.23 0.20
N PHE A 331 5.12 -51.03 0.58
CA PHE A 331 5.60 -51.16 1.95
C PHE A 331 6.19 -49.84 2.45
N SER A 332 6.13 -49.64 3.77
CA SER A 332 6.76 -48.53 4.48
C SER A 332 8.18 -48.89 4.90
N LEU A 333 8.37 -50.11 5.42
CA LEU A 333 9.66 -50.66 5.81
C LEU A 333 9.89 -52.02 5.16
N TRP A 334 11.15 -52.35 4.93
CA TRP A 334 11.58 -53.66 4.49
C TRP A 334 12.69 -54.18 5.40
N GLN A 335 12.47 -55.32 6.03
CA GLN A 335 13.53 -56.10 6.68
C GLN A 335 14.18 -56.99 5.62
N TYR A 336 15.41 -56.64 5.25
CA TYR A 336 16.10 -57.23 4.08
C TYR A 336 17.16 -58.25 4.46
N SER A 337 17.60 -58.29 5.72
CA SER A 337 18.59 -59.24 6.20
C SER A 337 18.45 -59.48 7.70
N SER A 338 18.59 -60.74 8.12
CA SER A 338 18.61 -61.15 9.53
C SER A 338 20.02 -61.41 10.07
N THR A 339 21.06 -61.06 9.31
CA THR A 339 22.46 -61.41 9.64
C THR A 339 23.42 -60.23 9.55
N GLY A 340 22.94 -59.06 9.13
CA GLY A 340 23.75 -57.86 9.01
C GLY A 340 23.34 -56.97 7.83
N PRO A 341 23.97 -55.80 7.70
CA PRO A 341 25.20 -55.41 8.39
C PRO A 341 25.01 -54.86 9.81
N PHE A 342 23.80 -54.49 10.22
CA PHE A 342 23.57 -53.88 11.53
C PHE A 342 23.46 -54.91 12.65
N ALA A 343 23.54 -54.45 13.90
CA ALA A 343 23.21 -55.26 15.06
C ALA A 343 21.73 -55.68 15.01
N GLY A 344 21.45 -56.96 15.24
CA GLY A 344 20.10 -57.51 15.02
C GLY A 344 19.76 -57.57 13.54
N ASP A 345 18.51 -57.29 13.21
CA ASP A 345 18.01 -57.38 11.83
C ASP A 345 18.13 -56.03 11.11
N SER A 346 18.46 -56.08 9.82
CA SER A 346 18.74 -54.90 9.01
C SER A 346 17.52 -54.49 8.16
N ASN A 347 17.22 -53.19 8.23
CA ASN A 347 15.99 -52.61 7.74
C ASN A 347 16.22 -51.37 6.88
N VAL A 348 15.26 -51.09 6.02
CA VAL A 348 15.23 -49.87 5.22
C VAL A 348 13.84 -49.23 5.22
N TRP A 349 13.79 -47.92 5.44
CA TRP A 349 12.60 -47.09 5.25
C TRP A 349 12.46 -46.71 3.78
N ASN A 350 11.25 -46.89 3.23
CA ASN A 350 10.93 -46.57 1.84
C ASN A 350 10.63 -45.07 1.67
N GLY A 351 11.68 -44.26 1.66
CA GLY A 351 11.60 -42.79 1.48
C GLY A 351 12.85 -42.09 1.98
N ASP A 352 12.80 -40.75 2.06
CA ASP A 352 13.88 -39.94 2.64
C ASP A 352 13.74 -39.78 4.17
N TYR A 353 14.76 -39.18 4.80
CA TYR A 353 14.75 -38.95 6.25
C TYR A 353 13.60 -38.03 6.72
N ALA A 354 13.19 -37.06 5.91
CA ALA A 354 12.09 -36.15 6.23
C ALA A 354 10.72 -36.86 6.24
N SER A 355 10.51 -37.82 5.33
CA SER A 355 9.31 -38.67 5.31
C SER A 355 9.29 -39.66 6.47
N LEU A 356 10.45 -40.18 6.88
CA LEU A 356 10.57 -41.01 8.10
C LEU A 356 10.27 -40.19 9.37
N GLN A 357 10.81 -38.98 9.47
CA GLN A 357 10.54 -38.07 10.59
C GLN A 357 9.06 -37.67 10.65
N ARG A 358 8.39 -37.54 9.49
CA ARG A 358 6.94 -37.34 9.41
C ARG A 358 6.16 -38.57 9.83
N PHE A 359 6.60 -39.75 9.42
CA PHE A 359 6.00 -40.98 9.88
C PHE A 359 6.04 -41.08 11.41
N ALA A 360 7.13 -40.60 12.02
CA ALA A 360 7.28 -40.42 13.46
C ALA A 360 6.52 -39.19 14.04
N SER A 361 5.99 -38.27 13.24
CA SER A 361 5.18 -37.13 13.73
C SER A 361 3.66 -37.36 13.62
N GLY A 362 3.18 -38.14 12.66
CA GLY A 362 1.78 -38.60 12.61
C GLY A 362 0.78 -37.66 11.93
N PHE A 363 1.24 -36.69 11.15
CA PHE A 363 0.35 -35.82 10.35
C PHE A 363 -0.06 -36.47 9.03
N THR A 364 -1.38 -36.52 8.78
CA THR A 364 -1.97 -37.10 7.56
C THR A 364 -2.70 -36.05 6.73
N VAL A 365 -2.77 -36.26 5.42
CA VAL A 365 -3.58 -35.46 4.48
C VAL A 365 -4.71 -36.34 4.00
N ASN A 366 -5.95 -35.87 4.03
CA ASN A 366 -7.08 -36.57 3.42
C ASN A 366 -7.00 -36.42 1.89
N PRO A 367 -6.61 -37.46 1.12
CA PRO A 367 -6.37 -37.32 -0.31
C PRO A 367 -7.66 -37.06 -1.11
N LEU A 368 -8.82 -37.39 -0.53
CA LEU A 368 -10.13 -37.15 -1.14
C LEU A 368 -10.75 -35.82 -0.70
N GLY A 369 -10.18 -35.14 0.29
CA GLY A 369 -10.60 -33.82 0.73
C GLY A 369 -10.06 -32.71 -0.18
N SER A 370 -10.75 -31.57 -0.24
CA SER A 370 -10.36 -30.43 -1.08
C SER A 370 -8.92 -29.99 -0.85
N ILE A 371 -8.46 -29.96 0.41
CA ILE A 371 -7.09 -29.63 0.77
C ILE A 371 -6.08 -30.64 0.19
N GLY A 372 -6.36 -31.94 0.33
CA GLY A 372 -5.48 -32.99 -0.19
C GLY A 372 -5.45 -33.05 -1.72
N MET A 373 -6.58 -32.80 -2.38
CA MET A 373 -6.63 -32.68 -3.84
C MET A 373 -5.79 -31.50 -4.34
N THR A 374 -5.93 -30.32 -3.71
CA THR A 374 -5.09 -29.14 -4.05
C THR A 374 -3.61 -29.42 -3.79
N TRP A 375 -3.26 -30.06 -2.67
CA TRP A 375 -1.88 -30.44 -2.36
C TRP A 375 -1.29 -31.38 -3.41
N THR A 376 -2.05 -32.40 -3.81
CA THR A 376 -1.66 -33.37 -4.84
C THR A 376 -1.45 -32.68 -6.20
N ALA A 377 -2.37 -31.79 -6.58
CA ALA A 377 -2.26 -31.00 -7.82
C ALA A 377 -1.02 -30.08 -7.85
N LEU A 378 -0.52 -29.67 -6.67
CA LEU A 378 0.69 -28.87 -6.53
C LEU A 378 1.99 -29.71 -6.40
N GLY A 379 1.93 -31.01 -6.67
CA GLY A 379 3.09 -31.92 -6.67
C GLY A 379 3.28 -32.72 -5.38
N GLY A 380 2.32 -32.67 -4.45
CA GLY A 380 2.37 -33.41 -3.19
C GLY A 380 3.60 -33.07 -2.34
N GLY A 381 4.19 -34.08 -1.69
CA GLY A 381 5.34 -33.90 -0.80
C GLY A 381 6.61 -33.36 -1.47
N ASN A 382 6.75 -33.61 -2.77
CA ASN A 382 7.85 -33.08 -3.58
C ASN A 382 7.51 -31.73 -4.24
N GLY A 383 6.29 -31.23 -4.00
CA GLY A 383 5.78 -29.97 -4.52
C GLY A 383 6.23 -28.74 -3.72
N LYS A 384 5.80 -27.56 -4.17
CA LYS A 384 6.23 -26.25 -3.60
C LYS A 384 5.90 -26.10 -2.11
N LEU A 385 4.77 -26.64 -1.67
CA LEU A 385 4.35 -26.62 -0.27
C LEU A 385 5.17 -27.57 0.62
N GLY A 386 5.81 -28.57 0.02
CA GLY A 386 6.31 -29.72 0.72
C GLY A 386 5.15 -30.49 1.33
N TYR A 387 5.29 -30.80 2.60
CA TYR A 387 4.78 -32.04 3.16
C TYR A 387 4.05 -31.64 4.46
N PRO A 388 2.92 -32.24 4.87
CA PRO A 388 2.07 -31.71 5.96
C PRO A 388 2.81 -31.64 7.31
N VAL A 389 2.62 -30.54 8.05
CA VAL A 389 3.17 -30.33 9.40
C VAL A 389 2.07 -30.15 10.46
N THR A 390 0.82 -30.14 10.04
CA THR A 390 -0.36 -30.24 10.91
C THR A 390 -1.34 -31.24 10.31
N SER A 391 -2.28 -31.73 11.11
CA SER A 391 -3.52 -32.29 10.57
C SER A 391 -4.38 -31.17 9.97
N GLU A 392 -5.41 -31.54 9.22
CA GLU A 392 -6.44 -30.58 8.80
C GLU A 392 -7.20 -30.05 10.02
N ILE A 393 -7.23 -28.72 10.16
CA ILE A 393 -7.87 -28.00 11.26
C ILE A 393 -9.09 -27.29 10.68
N CYS A 394 -10.27 -27.68 11.14
CA CYS A 394 -11.56 -27.12 10.73
C CYS A 394 -12.18 -26.27 11.84
N GLY A 395 -13.15 -25.43 11.46
CA GLY A 395 -13.82 -24.50 12.38
C GLY A 395 -13.38 -23.05 12.22
N LEU A 396 -12.72 -22.73 11.10
CA LEU A 396 -12.46 -21.34 10.71
C LEU A 396 -13.78 -20.64 10.33
N VAL A 397 -13.71 -19.31 10.17
CA VAL A 397 -14.85 -18.47 9.78
C VAL A 397 -15.59 -19.06 8.57
N ASN A 398 -16.93 -19.00 8.62
CA ASN A 398 -17.80 -19.53 7.57
C ASN A 398 -17.59 -21.03 7.25
N GLY A 399 -17.14 -21.81 8.23
CA GLY A 399 -16.98 -23.27 8.10
C GLY A 399 -15.72 -23.69 7.33
N GLY A 400 -14.70 -22.82 7.28
CA GLY A 400 -13.44 -23.14 6.62
C GLY A 400 -12.57 -24.11 7.40
N CYS A 401 -11.61 -24.67 6.68
CA CYS A 401 -10.55 -25.53 7.21
C CYS A 401 -9.20 -25.06 6.66
N TYR A 402 -8.12 -25.40 7.36
CA TYR A 402 -6.78 -25.24 6.81
C TYR A 402 -5.87 -26.38 7.21
N GLN A 403 -4.79 -26.55 6.46
CA GLN A 403 -3.69 -27.44 6.83
C GLN A 403 -2.36 -26.74 6.60
N GLY A 404 -1.45 -26.90 7.57
CA GLY A 404 -0.07 -26.46 7.49
C GLY A 404 0.81 -27.46 6.75
N PHE A 405 1.67 -26.94 5.89
CA PHE A 405 2.72 -27.65 5.17
C PHE A 405 4.06 -26.95 5.45
N GLN A 406 5.17 -27.64 5.16
CA GLN A 406 6.52 -27.12 5.44
C GLN A 406 6.75 -25.68 4.95
N ASN A 407 6.25 -25.35 3.75
CA ASN A 407 6.51 -24.05 3.12
C ASN A 407 5.26 -23.17 2.98
N GLY A 408 4.13 -23.57 3.55
CA GLY A 408 2.89 -22.80 3.38
C GLY A 408 1.67 -23.47 3.99
N THR A 409 0.50 -23.01 3.56
CA THR A 409 -0.79 -23.53 4.02
C THR A 409 -1.73 -23.70 2.84
N ILE A 410 -2.66 -24.64 2.94
CA ILE A 410 -3.84 -24.67 2.09
C ILE A 410 -5.04 -24.35 2.97
N HIS A 411 -5.84 -23.37 2.54
CA HIS A 411 -7.11 -23.03 3.20
C HIS A 411 -8.25 -23.41 2.28
N TYR A 412 -9.26 -24.04 2.86
CA TYR A 412 -10.52 -24.38 2.23
C TYR A 412 -11.64 -23.56 2.85
N ALA A 413 -12.55 -23.05 2.04
CA ALA A 413 -13.82 -22.51 2.50
C ALA A 413 -14.99 -22.95 1.61
N PRO A 414 -16.18 -23.24 2.20
CA PRO A 414 -17.39 -23.54 1.44
C PRO A 414 -17.71 -22.43 0.43
N GLY A 415 -18.02 -22.82 -0.81
CA GLY A 415 -18.33 -21.88 -1.90
C GLY A 415 -17.13 -21.10 -2.47
N VAL A 416 -15.94 -21.24 -1.87
CA VAL A 416 -14.69 -20.65 -2.38
C VAL A 416 -13.80 -21.72 -3.01
N GLY A 417 -13.56 -22.83 -2.30
CA GLY A 417 -12.60 -23.87 -2.72
C GLY A 417 -11.35 -23.90 -1.85
N ALA A 418 -10.37 -24.72 -2.24
CA ALA A 418 -9.12 -24.93 -1.49
C ALA A 418 -7.92 -24.35 -2.25
N TYR A 419 -7.23 -23.37 -1.65
CA TYR A 419 -6.12 -22.66 -2.30
C TYR A 419 -4.91 -22.55 -1.38
N ALA A 420 -3.74 -22.70 -2.01
CA ALA A 420 -2.46 -22.66 -1.33
C ALA A 420 -1.92 -21.23 -1.22
N THR A 421 -1.33 -20.90 -0.07
CA THR A 421 -0.62 -19.65 0.19
C THR A 421 0.75 -19.97 0.79
N TRP A 422 1.80 -19.24 0.38
CA TRP A 422 3.16 -19.41 0.91
C TRP A 422 3.95 -18.09 0.86
N GLY A 423 5.17 -18.11 1.40
CA GLY A 423 6.14 -17.02 1.29
C GLY A 423 5.62 -15.64 1.74
N GLY A 424 6.08 -14.60 1.05
CA GLY A 424 5.72 -13.20 1.36
C GLY A 424 4.23 -12.92 1.28
N ILE A 425 3.52 -13.50 0.30
CA ILE A 425 2.07 -13.32 0.16
C ILE A 425 1.33 -13.85 1.39
N ARG A 426 1.67 -15.07 1.84
CA ARG A 426 1.07 -15.63 3.06
C ARG A 426 1.43 -14.82 4.31
N ALA A 427 2.67 -14.35 4.42
CA ALA A 427 3.11 -13.53 5.54
C ALA A 427 2.30 -12.22 5.62
N THR A 428 2.11 -11.54 4.49
CA THR A 428 1.28 -10.32 4.41
C THR A 428 -0.19 -10.60 4.71
N TRP A 429 -0.75 -11.69 4.19
CA TRP A 429 -2.12 -12.09 4.51
C TRP A 429 -2.30 -12.38 6.01
N GLY A 430 -1.33 -13.05 6.63
CA GLY A 430 -1.31 -13.32 8.06
C GLY A 430 -1.23 -12.06 8.92
N ALA A 431 -0.39 -11.10 8.53
CA ALA A 431 -0.31 -9.80 9.20
C ALA A 431 -1.62 -8.99 9.11
N LEU A 432 -2.45 -9.29 8.10
CA LEU A 432 -3.76 -8.67 7.90
C LEU A 432 -4.91 -9.46 8.55
N GLY A 433 -4.62 -10.49 9.35
CA GLY A 433 -5.63 -11.27 10.09
C GLY A 433 -6.15 -12.51 9.37
N TYR A 434 -5.47 -12.98 8.32
CA TYR A 434 -5.89 -14.13 7.52
C TYR A 434 -7.34 -14.02 7.03
N GLU A 435 -8.14 -15.09 7.15
CA GLU A 435 -9.55 -15.14 6.75
C GLU A 435 -10.46 -14.24 7.59
N ASN A 436 -10.03 -13.85 8.79
CA ASN A 436 -10.75 -12.88 9.64
C ASN A 436 -10.50 -11.43 9.21
N GLY A 437 -9.49 -11.21 8.36
CA GLY A 437 -9.11 -9.91 7.85
C GLY A 437 -9.97 -9.42 6.70
N LYS A 438 -9.71 -8.17 6.27
CA LYS A 438 -10.42 -7.53 5.13
C LYS A 438 -10.34 -8.31 3.81
N LEU A 439 -9.32 -9.15 3.64
CA LEU A 439 -9.12 -9.91 2.41
C LEU A 439 -9.98 -11.19 2.35
N GLY A 440 -10.34 -11.79 3.50
CA GLY A 440 -11.02 -13.08 3.52
C GLY A 440 -10.14 -14.23 3.00
N TYR A 441 -10.78 -15.29 2.50
CA TYR A 441 -10.09 -16.47 1.96
C TYR A 441 -9.42 -16.19 0.61
N PRO A 442 -8.31 -16.89 0.30
CA PRO A 442 -7.77 -16.92 -1.06
C PRO A 442 -8.80 -17.50 -2.04
N VAL A 443 -8.89 -16.92 -3.24
CA VAL A 443 -9.78 -17.37 -4.33
C VAL A 443 -9.00 -17.85 -5.57
N THR A 444 -7.68 -17.72 -5.54
CA THR A 444 -6.76 -18.29 -6.54
C THR A 444 -5.57 -18.90 -5.83
N ASN A 445 -4.83 -19.79 -6.52
CA ASN A 445 -3.42 -20.02 -6.16
C ASN A 445 -2.59 -18.78 -6.57
N GLU A 446 -1.32 -18.73 -6.14
CA GLU A 446 -0.37 -17.70 -6.59
C GLU A 446 -0.16 -17.79 -8.12
N ILE A 447 -0.35 -16.66 -8.80
CA ILE A 447 -0.16 -16.51 -10.25
C ILE A 447 1.09 -15.66 -10.46
N CYS A 448 2.12 -16.24 -11.06
CA CYS A 448 3.40 -15.61 -11.36
C CYS A 448 3.57 -15.30 -12.85
N GLY A 449 4.54 -14.44 -13.16
CA GLY A 449 4.82 -13.99 -14.53
C GLY A 449 4.40 -12.54 -14.80
N LEU A 450 4.13 -11.77 -13.73
CA LEU A 450 3.92 -10.33 -13.84
C LEU A 450 5.24 -9.60 -14.12
N ALA A 451 5.15 -8.31 -14.44
CA ALA A 451 6.29 -7.45 -14.75
C ALA A 451 7.42 -7.60 -13.70
N ASN A 452 8.67 -7.67 -14.17
CA ASN A 452 9.87 -7.82 -13.34
C ASN A 452 9.85 -9.06 -12.41
N GLY A 453 9.19 -10.15 -12.82
CA GLY A 453 9.16 -11.41 -12.09
C GLY A 453 8.21 -11.40 -10.90
N GLY A 454 7.21 -10.51 -10.90
CA GLY A 454 6.22 -10.48 -9.83
C GLY A 454 5.18 -11.59 -9.92
N CYS A 455 4.48 -11.75 -8.80
CA CYS A 455 3.37 -12.68 -8.64
C CYS A 455 2.23 -11.97 -7.92
N TYR A 456 1.02 -12.49 -8.06
CA TYR A 456 -0.10 -12.04 -7.24
C TYR A 456 -0.99 -13.21 -6.83
N GLN A 457 -1.80 -12.97 -5.81
CA GLN A 457 -2.85 -13.90 -5.41
C GLN A 457 -4.14 -13.12 -5.16
N GLY A 458 -5.24 -13.68 -5.66
CA GLY A 458 -6.59 -13.19 -5.42
C GLY A 458 -7.13 -13.66 -4.08
N PHE A 459 -7.82 -12.76 -3.39
CA PHE A 459 -8.58 -13.01 -2.18
C PHE A 459 -9.99 -12.45 -2.37
N GLN A 460 -10.95 -12.89 -1.56
CA GLN A 460 -12.35 -12.45 -1.67
C GLN A 460 -12.50 -10.92 -1.66
N GLY A 461 -11.72 -10.24 -0.81
CA GLY A 461 -11.75 -8.78 -0.65
C GLY A 461 -10.72 -7.99 -1.45
N GLY A 462 -9.81 -8.64 -2.18
CA GLY A 462 -8.72 -7.93 -2.85
C GLY A 462 -7.62 -8.82 -3.40
N THR A 463 -6.42 -8.27 -3.51
CA THR A 463 -5.25 -8.98 -4.04
C THR A 463 -4.02 -8.65 -3.23
N ILE A 464 -3.11 -9.61 -3.10
CA ILE A 464 -1.74 -9.36 -2.62
C ILE A 464 -0.81 -9.54 -3.81
N HIS A 465 0.02 -8.53 -4.08
CA HIS A 465 1.04 -8.57 -5.12
C HIS A 465 2.41 -8.65 -4.46
N TYR A 466 3.27 -9.52 -4.99
CA TYR A 466 4.67 -9.67 -4.62
C TYR A 466 5.55 -9.28 -5.81
N ALA A 467 6.61 -8.53 -5.55
CA ALA A 467 7.68 -8.32 -6.51
C ALA A 467 9.07 -8.45 -5.86
N PRO A 468 10.06 -9.02 -6.58
CA PRO A 468 11.45 -9.06 -6.12
C PRO A 468 11.95 -7.66 -5.75
N GLY A 469 12.59 -7.54 -4.58
CA GLY A 469 13.09 -6.26 -4.05
C GLY A 469 12.03 -5.29 -3.49
N VAL A 470 10.74 -5.56 -3.68
CA VAL A 470 9.63 -4.74 -3.14
C VAL A 470 8.91 -5.43 -1.97
N GLY A 471 8.79 -6.76 -2.03
CA GLY A 471 8.01 -7.53 -1.06
C GLY A 471 6.53 -7.68 -1.47
N ALA A 472 5.71 -8.17 -0.53
CA ALA A 472 4.31 -8.50 -0.77
C ALA A 472 3.37 -7.49 -0.08
N HIS A 473 2.47 -6.86 -0.84
CA HIS A 473 1.56 -5.83 -0.33
C HIS A 473 0.14 -6.04 -0.84
N ALA A 474 -0.82 -5.83 0.05
CA ALA A 474 -2.24 -6.00 -0.22
C ALA A 474 -2.87 -4.73 -0.77
N THR A 475 -3.79 -4.89 -1.71
CA THR A 475 -4.60 -3.81 -2.30
C THR A 475 -6.07 -4.25 -2.32
N TRP A 476 -6.99 -3.37 -1.95
CA TRP A 476 -8.44 -3.64 -2.02
C TRP A 476 -9.25 -2.37 -2.37
N GLY A 477 -10.56 -2.54 -2.53
CA GLY A 477 -11.52 -1.44 -2.65
C GLY A 477 -11.21 -0.39 -3.74
N GLY A 478 -11.46 0.88 -3.41
CA GLY A 478 -11.28 2.00 -4.33
C GLY A 478 -9.84 2.19 -4.79
N ILE A 479 -8.86 1.97 -3.91
CA ILE A 479 -7.44 2.08 -4.25
C ILE A 479 -7.05 1.06 -5.30
N ARG A 480 -7.40 -0.22 -5.10
CA ARG A 480 -7.14 -1.27 -6.10
C ARG A 480 -7.85 -0.99 -7.43
N THR A 481 -9.07 -0.48 -7.37
CA THR A 481 -9.85 -0.13 -8.57
C THR A 481 -9.15 0.98 -9.37
N SER A 482 -8.68 2.03 -8.69
CA SER A 482 -7.94 3.13 -9.30
C SER A 482 -6.59 2.66 -9.88
N TRP A 483 -5.85 1.83 -9.15
CA TRP A 483 -4.61 1.25 -9.64
C TRP A 483 -4.82 0.38 -10.88
N GLY A 484 -5.89 -0.41 -10.92
CA GLY A 484 -6.26 -1.21 -12.09
C GLY A 484 -6.60 -0.38 -13.32
N ALA A 485 -7.34 0.72 -13.14
CA ALA A 485 -7.63 1.67 -14.22
C ALA A 485 -6.36 2.36 -14.77
N LEU A 486 -5.28 2.39 -13.98
CA LEU A 486 -3.99 2.95 -14.36
C LEU A 486 -2.99 1.90 -14.88
N GLY A 487 -3.44 0.66 -15.13
CA GLY A 487 -2.63 -0.40 -15.74
C GLY A 487 -1.88 -1.30 -14.75
N TYR A 488 -2.26 -1.30 -13.47
CA TYR A 488 -1.62 -2.10 -12.42
C TYR A 488 -0.09 -1.90 -12.38
N GLU A 489 0.68 -2.99 -12.25
CA GLU A 489 2.15 -2.99 -12.20
C GLU A 489 2.81 -2.56 -13.50
N ASN A 490 2.09 -2.63 -14.62
CA ASN A 490 2.56 -2.15 -15.93
C ASN A 490 2.34 -0.64 -16.10
N GLY A 491 1.56 -0.03 -15.21
CA GLY A 491 1.28 1.39 -15.18
C GLY A 491 2.41 2.23 -14.58
N LYS A 492 2.23 3.56 -14.63
CA LYS A 492 3.19 4.54 -14.10
C LYS A 492 3.48 4.39 -12.59
N LEU A 493 2.56 3.77 -11.84
CA LEU A 493 2.71 3.55 -10.41
C LEU A 493 3.61 2.35 -10.07
N GLY A 494 3.68 1.33 -10.92
CA GLY A 494 4.38 0.07 -10.59
C GLY A 494 3.69 -0.70 -9.45
N TYR A 495 4.48 -1.48 -8.70
CA TYR A 495 3.98 -2.27 -7.58
C TYR A 495 3.68 -1.43 -6.33
N PRO A 496 2.72 -1.85 -5.48
CA PRO A 496 2.55 -1.29 -4.14
C PRO A 496 3.82 -1.53 -3.30
N VAL A 497 4.22 -0.51 -2.53
CA VAL A 497 5.39 -0.55 -1.62
C VAL A 497 4.98 -0.47 -0.14
N THR A 498 3.70 -0.19 0.12
CA THR A 498 3.09 -0.28 1.45
C THR A 498 1.77 -1.04 1.35
N ASN A 499 1.27 -1.57 2.47
CA ASN A 499 -0.16 -1.82 2.61
C ASN A 499 -0.94 -0.49 2.67
N GLU A 500 -2.27 -0.56 2.59
CA GLU A 500 -3.14 0.62 2.78
C GLU A 500 -3.03 1.16 4.22
N ILE A 501 -2.74 2.45 4.34
CA ILE A 501 -2.62 3.18 5.60
C ILE A 501 -3.82 4.12 5.74
N CYS A 502 -4.67 3.85 6.73
CA CYS A 502 -5.88 4.61 7.01
C CYS A 502 -5.73 5.48 8.26
N GLY A 503 -6.67 6.43 8.43
CA GLY A 503 -6.65 7.39 9.55
C GLY A 503 -6.26 8.80 9.11
N LEU A 504 -6.25 9.07 7.80
CA LEU A 504 -6.09 10.42 7.26
C LEU A 504 -7.36 11.26 7.52
N ALA A 505 -7.25 12.57 7.29
CA ALA A 505 -8.34 13.53 7.48
C ALA A 505 -9.66 13.05 6.85
N ASN A 506 -10.77 13.23 7.56
CA ASN A 506 -12.11 12.82 7.12
C ASN A 506 -12.25 11.33 6.76
N GLY A 507 -11.47 10.45 7.41
CA GLY A 507 -11.57 9.00 7.22
C GLY A 507 -10.90 8.49 5.96
N GLY A 508 -9.95 9.26 5.41
CA GLY A 508 -9.21 8.83 4.22
C GLY A 508 -8.13 7.79 4.52
N CYS A 509 -7.67 7.18 3.44
CA CYS A 509 -6.58 6.22 3.42
C CYS A 509 -5.65 6.53 2.25
N TYR A 510 -4.42 6.06 2.32
CA TYR A 510 -3.52 6.09 1.18
C TYR A 510 -2.70 4.81 1.07
N GLN A 511 -2.14 4.60 -0.11
CA GLN A 511 -1.19 3.52 -0.35
C GLN A 511 -0.02 4.04 -1.20
N GLY A 512 1.18 3.66 -0.79
CA GLY A 512 2.40 3.92 -1.54
C GLY A 512 2.61 2.91 -2.65
N PHE A 513 3.07 3.41 -3.80
CA PHE A 513 3.51 2.64 -4.96
C PHE A 513 4.90 3.12 -5.38
N GLN A 514 5.62 2.31 -6.15
CA GLN A 514 6.99 2.66 -6.59
C GLN A 514 7.06 4.04 -7.27
N GLY A 515 6.05 4.37 -8.08
CA GLY A 515 5.98 5.62 -8.84
C GLY A 515 5.15 6.73 -8.20
N GLY A 516 4.52 6.53 -7.04
CA GLY A 516 3.62 7.53 -6.47
C GLY A 516 2.72 7.00 -5.35
N THR A 517 1.56 7.63 -5.18
CA THR A 517 0.59 7.23 -4.16
C THR A 517 -0.82 7.29 -4.70
N ILE A 518 -1.70 6.42 -4.22
CA ILE A 518 -3.15 6.57 -4.40
C ILE A 518 -3.75 6.95 -3.06
N HIS A 519 -4.54 8.03 -3.04
CA HIS A 519 -5.29 8.47 -1.87
C HIS A 519 -6.77 8.24 -2.10
N TYR A 520 -7.42 7.64 -1.11
CA TYR A 520 -8.86 7.45 -1.05
C TYR A 520 -9.47 8.34 0.04
N ALA A 521 -10.61 8.95 -0.26
CA ALA A 521 -11.42 9.63 0.73
C ALA A 521 -12.91 9.34 0.52
N PRO A 522 -13.69 9.14 1.61
CA PRO A 522 -15.13 8.97 1.55
C PRO A 522 -15.81 10.12 0.77
N GLY A 523 -16.72 9.77 -0.14
CA GLY A 523 -17.43 10.75 -0.98
C GLY A 523 -16.63 11.38 -2.12
N ILE A 524 -15.30 11.15 -2.19
CA ILE A 524 -14.42 11.69 -3.24
C ILE A 524 -13.99 10.58 -4.20
N GLY A 525 -13.59 9.42 -3.68
CA GLY A 525 -13.03 8.32 -4.45
C GLY A 525 -11.52 8.17 -4.26
N ALA A 526 -10.86 7.40 -5.13
CA ALA A 526 -9.44 7.08 -5.05
C ALA A 526 -8.67 7.60 -6.27
N TYR A 527 -7.70 8.49 -6.05
CA TYR A 527 -6.93 9.12 -7.13
C TYR A 527 -5.43 9.05 -6.89
N ALA A 528 -4.70 8.83 -7.97
CA ALA A 528 -3.25 8.72 -7.97
C ALA A 528 -2.59 10.09 -8.08
N THR A 529 -1.49 10.28 -7.34
CA THR A 529 -0.61 11.43 -7.44
C THR A 529 0.84 10.93 -7.57
N TRP A 530 1.65 11.59 -8.41
CA TRP A 530 3.06 11.24 -8.59
C TRP A 530 3.91 12.47 -8.97
N GLY A 531 5.23 12.29 -9.04
CA GLY A 531 6.17 13.27 -9.56
C GLY A 531 6.08 14.65 -8.91
N GLY A 532 6.28 15.69 -9.73
CA GLY A 532 6.28 17.09 -9.27
C GLY A 532 4.95 17.53 -8.66
N ILE A 533 3.82 17.06 -9.20
CA ILE A 533 2.49 17.39 -8.66
C ILE A 533 2.35 16.88 -7.22
N ARG A 534 2.71 15.61 -6.97
CA ARG A 534 2.69 15.05 -5.62
C ARG A 534 3.65 15.76 -4.68
N ALA A 535 4.85 16.09 -5.16
CA ALA A 535 5.85 16.81 -4.37
C ALA A 535 5.32 18.19 -3.91
N THR A 536 4.71 18.95 -4.82
CA THR A 536 4.09 20.25 -4.51
C THR A 536 2.91 20.09 -3.57
N TRP A 537 2.05 19.09 -3.76
CA TRP A 537 0.95 18.82 -2.83
C TRP A 537 1.45 18.47 -1.42
N GLY A 538 2.51 17.67 -1.33
CA GLY A 538 3.15 17.33 -0.05
C GLY A 538 3.76 18.53 0.65
N ALA A 539 4.43 19.42 -0.08
CA ALA A 539 4.97 20.68 0.46
C ALA A 539 3.87 21.63 0.96
N LEU A 540 2.64 21.46 0.47
CA LEU A 540 1.47 22.24 0.89
C LEU A 540 0.65 21.55 2.00
N GLY A 541 1.14 20.44 2.57
CA GLY A 541 0.51 19.76 3.70
C GLY A 541 -0.45 18.62 3.33
N TYR A 542 -0.38 18.10 2.10
CA TYR A 542 -1.24 17.03 1.60
C TYR A 542 -2.74 17.32 1.82
N GLU A 543 -3.51 16.34 2.30
CA GLU A 543 -4.94 16.46 2.56
C GLU A 543 -5.30 17.41 3.69
N ASN A 544 -4.34 17.73 4.57
CA ASN A 544 -4.51 18.71 5.64
C ASN A 544 -4.23 20.15 5.16
N GLY A 545 -3.69 20.29 3.95
CA GLY A 545 -3.40 21.57 3.31
C GLY A 545 -4.62 22.24 2.69
N LYS A 546 -4.41 23.45 2.15
CA LYS A 546 -5.45 24.24 1.48
C LYS A 546 -6.11 23.52 0.29
N LEU A 547 -5.42 22.56 -0.32
CA LEU A 547 -5.93 21.83 -1.50
C LEU A 547 -6.86 20.67 -1.14
N GLY A 548 -6.72 20.05 0.04
CA GLY A 548 -7.45 18.82 0.39
C GLY A 548 -7.03 17.63 -0.48
N TYR A 549 -7.93 16.64 -0.61
CA TYR A 549 -7.69 15.44 -1.41
C TYR A 549 -7.71 15.72 -2.92
N PRO A 550 -6.99 14.91 -3.72
CA PRO A 550 -7.17 14.89 -5.17
C PRO A 550 -8.60 14.49 -5.53
N VAL A 551 -9.15 15.12 -6.57
CA VAL A 551 -10.50 14.81 -7.12
C VAL A 551 -10.45 14.33 -8.57
N THR A 552 -9.27 14.33 -9.19
CA THR A 552 -9.00 13.72 -10.49
C THR A 552 -7.67 12.97 -10.42
N ASN A 553 -7.43 12.05 -11.37
CA ASN A 553 -6.05 11.66 -11.70
C ASN A 553 -5.34 12.83 -12.43
N GLU A 554 -4.04 12.73 -12.66
CA GLU A 554 -3.29 13.67 -13.50
C GLU A 554 -3.82 13.65 -14.94
N ILE A 555 -4.17 14.82 -15.48
CA ILE A 555 -4.67 15.03 -16.83
C ILE A 555 -3.58 15.77 -17.61
N CYS A 556 -3.06 15.11 -18.65
CA CYS A 556 -1.99 15.63 -19.50
C CYS A 556 -2.51 16.03 -20.89
N GLY A 557 -1.70 16.81 -21.61
CA GLY A 557 -2.05 17.33 -22.94
C GLY A 557 -2.26 18.84 -22.96
N LEU A 558 -1.84 19.56 -21.91
CA LEU A 558 -1.82 21.02 -21.89
C LEU A 558 -0.68 21.56 -22.75
N ALA A 559 -0.69 22.88 -22.99
CA ALA A 559 0.32 23.58 -23.77
C ALA A 559 1.75 23.19 -23.36
N ASN A 560 2.62 22.99 -24.36
CA ASN A 560 4.03 22.62 -24.17
C ASN A 560 4.25 21.32 -23.37
N GLY A 561 3.31 20.38 -23.44
CA GLY A 561 3.41 19.07 -22.78
C GLY A 561 3.11 19.11 -21.28
N GLY A 562 2.37 20.13 -20.82
CA GLY A 562 1.98 20.22 -19.42
C GLY A 562 0.86 19.26 -19.03
N CYS A 563 0.69 19.13 -17.73
CA CYS A 563 -0.36 18.36 -17.09
C CYS A 563 -0.95 19.16 -15.92
N TYR A 564 -2.14 18.79 -15.48
CA TYR A 564 -2.68 19.31 -14.23
C TYR A 564 -3.41 18.22 -13.46
N GLN A 565 -3.64 18.48 -12.17
CA GLN A 565 -4.48 17.65 -11.34
C GLN A 565 -5.41 18.53 -10.50
N GLY A 566 -6.67 18.10 -10.43
CA GLY A 566 -7.70 18.71 -9.58
C GLY A 566 -7.60 18.22 -8.15
N PHE A 567 -7.78 19.14 -7.22
CA PHE A 567 -7.94 18.92 -5.79
C PHE A 567 -9.20 19.63 -5.30
N GLN A 568 -9.72 19.26 -4.14
CA GLN A 568 -10.95 19.86 -3.60
C GLN A 568 -10.90 21.40 -3.56
N GLY A 569 -9.76 21.96 -3.19
CA GLY A 569 -9.55 23.41 -3.03
C GLY A 569 -8.91 24.11 -4.22
N GLY A 570 -8.51 23.40 -5.28
CA GLY A 570 -7.76 24.03 -6.37
C GLY A 570 -7.14 23.05 -7.35
N THR A 571 -6.06 23.47 -7.99
CA THR A 571 -5.36 22.65 -9.00
C THR A 571 -3.86 22.81 -8.85
N ILE A 572 -3.11 21.75 -9.17
CA ILE A 572 -1.67 21.85 -9.38
C ILE A 572 -1.40 21.65 -10.86
N HIS A 573 -0.68 22.59 -11.48
CA HIS A 573 -0.26 22.52 -12.87
C HIS A 573 1.23 22.23 -12.93
N TYR A 574 1.62 21.30 -13.80
CA TYR A 574 2.99 20.96 -14.11
C TYR A 574 3.30 21.30 -15.57
N ALA A 575 4.46 21.89 -15.81
CA ALA A 575 4.99 22.05 -17.15
C ALA A 575 6.49 21.71 -17.21
N PRO A 576 6.96 21.04 -18.29
CA PRO A 576 8.38 20.80 -18.51
C PRO A 576 9.20 22.08 -18.46
N GLY A 577 10.32 22.06 -17.74
CA GLY A 577 11.21 23.22 -17.57
C GLY A 577 10.69 24.31 -16.61
N ILE A 578 9.43 24.23 -16.15
CA ILE A 578 8.85 25.19 -15.20
C ILE A 578 8.73 24.57 -13.82
N GLY A 579 8.18 23.36 -13.72
CA GLY A 579 7.88 22.70 -12.44
C GLY A 579 6.38 22.59 -12.18
N ALA A 580 6.01 22.24 -10.94
CA ALA A 580 4.63 22.03 -10.53
C ALA A 580 4.19 23.06 -9.48
N TYR A 581 3.14 23.82 -9.76
CA TYR A 581 2.68 24.89 -8.87
C TYR A 581 1.16 24.86 -8.69
N ALA A 582 0.75 25.11 -7.46
CA ALA A 582 -0.63 25.10 -7.03
C ALA A 582 -1.30 26.47 -7.25
N THR A 583 -2.54 26.45 -7.70
CA THR A 583 -3.41 27.62 -7.86
C THR A 583 -4.76 27.33 -7.20
N TRP A 584 -5.31 28.31 -6.47
CA TRP A 584 -6.62 28.20 -5.83
C TRP A 584 -7.32 29.57 -5.73
N GLY A 585 -8.57 29.56 -5.27
CA GLY A 585 -9.35 30.75 -4.94
C GLY A 585 -9.44 31.80 -6.06
N GLY A 586 -9.43 33.08 -5.66
CA GLY A 586 -9.54 34.21 -6.57
C GLY A 586 -8.41 34.28 -7.60
N ILE A 587 -7.18 33.92 -7.22
CA ILE A 587 -6.04 33.91 -8.14
C ILE A 587 -6.27 32.92 -9.28
N ARG A 588 -6.68 31.69 -8.98
CA ARG A 588 -7.01 30.69 -9.99
C ARG A 588 -8.19 31.11 -10.85
N ALA A 589 -9.22 31.74 -10.26
CA ALA A 589 -10.38 32.22 -11.00
C ALA A 589 -9.98 33.30 -12.03
N THR A 590 -9.15 34.27 -11.63
CA THR A 590 -8.63 35.31 -12.53
C THR A 590 -7.73 34.72 -13.61
N TRP A 591 -6.85 33.78 -13.27
CA TRP A 591 -6.02 33.09 -14.27
C TRP A 591 -6.87 32.32 -15.30
N GLY A 592 -7.92 31.65 -14.84
CA GLY A 592 -8.87 30.95 -15.72
C GLY A 592 -9.64 31.89 -16.65
N ALA A 593 -10.10 33.04 -16.14
CA ALA A 593 -10.73 34.07 -16.96
C ALA A 593 -9.79 34.67 -18.02
N LEU A 594 -8.47 34.56 -17.81
CA LEU A 594 -7.44 35.01 -18.74
C LEU A 594 -6.93 33.90 -19.67
N GLY A 595 -7.56 32.72 -19.68
CA GLY A 595 -7.24 31.63 -20.60
C GLY A 595 -6.23 30.60 -20.07
N TYR A 596 -6.02 30.52 -18.75
CA TYR A 596 -5.09 29.59 -18.11
C TYR A 596 -3.68 29.65 -18.75
N GLU A 597 -3.05 28.50 -18.99
CA GLU A 597 -1.70 28.38 -19.56
C GLU A 597 -1.61 28.84 -21.02
N ASN A 598 -2.74 28.86 -21.73
CA ASN A 598 -2.83 29.38 -23.10
C ASN A 598 -3.00 30.91 -23.12
N GLY A 599 -3.25 31.50 -21.95
CA GLY A 599 -3.45 32.94 -21.77
C GLY A 599 -2.15 33.75 -21.78
N LYS A 600 -2.30 35.08 -21.72
CA LYS A 600 -1.17 36.04 -21.71
C LYS A 600 -0.14 35.75 -20.61
N LEU A 601 -0.58 35.19 -19.48
CA LEU A 601 0.28 34.94 -18.32
C LEU A 601 1.15 33.67 -18.44
N GLY A 602 0.71 32.67 -19.19
CA GLY A 602 1.34 31.34 -19.22
C GLY A 602 1.13 30.54 -17.93
N TYR A 603 2.01 29.58 -17.68
CA TYR A 603 1.98 28.74 -16.47
C TYR A 603 2.35 29.53 -15.20
N PRO A 604 1.85 29.10 -14.02
CA PRO A 604 2.38 29.56 -12.74
C PRO A 604 3.86 29.16 -12.60
N VAL A 605 4.67 30.04 -12.00
CA VAL A 605 6.10 29.83 -11.72
C VAL A 605 6.43 29.90 -10.22
N THR A 606 5.44 30.23 -9.39
CA THR A 606 5.50 30.13 -7.93
C THR A 606 4.21 29.53 -7.39
N ASN A 607 4.24 29.00 -6.17
CA ASN A 607 3.00 28.88 -5.38
C ASN A 607 2.53 30.29 -4.94
N GLU A 608 1.31 30.39 -4.41
CA GLU A 608 0.81 31.63 -3.81
C GLU A 608 1.68 32.06 -2.62
N ILE A 609 2.17 33.30 -2.64
CA ILE A 609 2.98 33.92 -1.60
C ILE A 609 2.12 34.96 -0.89
N CYS A 610 1.85 34.73 0.39
CA CYS A 610 1.03 35.60 1.24
C CYS A 610 1.88 36.38 2.24
N GLY A 611 1.25 37.39 2.88
CA GLY A 611 1.93 38.29 3.82
C GLY A 611 2.20 39.68 3.25
N LEU A 612 1.55 40.03 2.14
CA LEU A 612 1.55 41.40 1.62
C LEU A 612 0.65 42.31 2.48
N VAL A 613 0.70 43.61 2.19
CA VAL A 613 -0.07 44.66 2.88
C VAL A 613 -1.54 44.26 3.02
N ASN A 614 -2.11 44.43 4.23
CA ASN A 614 -3.51 44.11 4.56
C ASN A 614 -3.92 42.65 4.26
N GLY A 615 -2.99 41.70 4.41
CA GLY A 615 -3.27 40.27 4.23
C GLY A 615 -3.36 39.83 2.78
N GLY A 616 -2.79 40.61 1.85
CA GLY A 616 -2.73 40.24 0.46
C GLY A 616 -1.75 39.10 0.17
N CYS A 617 -1.93 38.53 -1.01
CA CYS A 617 -1.09 37.48 -1.56
C CYS A 617 -0.81 37.77 -3.03
N TYR A 618 0.23 37.16 -3.59
CA TYR A 618 0.45 37.18 -5.03
C TYR A 618 0.95 35.82 -5.52
N GLN A 619 0.81 35.60 -6.82
CA GLN A 619 1.39 34.46 -7.50
C GLN A 619 2.08 34.90 -8.77
N GLY A 620 3.29 34.37 -8.99
CA GLY A 620 4.06 34.57 -10.21
C GLY A 620 3.60 33.63 -11.32
N PHE A 621 3.55 34.17 -12.53
CA PHE A 621 3.34 33.47 -13.78
C PHE A 621 4.47 33.83 -14.75
N GLN A 622 4.67 33.05 -15.81
CA GLN A 622 5.77 33.25 -16.76
C GLN A 622 5.88 34.71 -17.25
N ASN A 623 4.74 35.34 -17.55
CA ASN A 623 4.70 36.69 -18.14
C ASN A 623 4.03 37.73 -17.23
N GLY A 624 3.89 37.48 -15.92
CA GLY A 624 3.25 38.44 -15.03
C GLY A 624 2.96 37.91 -13.64
N THR A 625 2.09 38.61 -12.92
CA THR A 625 1.69 38.25 -11.56
C THR A 625 0.21 38.48 -11.38
N ILE A 626 -0.45 37.66 -10.56
CA ILE A 626 -1.80 37.96 -10.06
C ILE A 626 -1.67 38.30 -8.58
N HIS A 627 -2.20 39.47 -8.19
CA HIS A 627 -2.25 39.91 -6.80
C HIS A 627 -3.68 39.81 -6.29
N TYR A 628 -3.83 39.23 -5.11
CA TYR A 628 -5.09 39.16 -4.37
C TYR A 628 -5.00 40.01 -3.10
N ALA A 629 -6.06 40.75 -2.81
CA ALA A 629 -6.22 41.43 -1.53
C ALA A 629 -7.65 41.27 -1.00
N PRO A 630 -7.83 41.04 0.33
CA PRO A 630 -9.14 41.02 0.95
C PRO A 630 -9.95 42.28 0.64
N GLY A 631 -11.22 42.12 0.24
CA GLY A 631 -12.11 43.23 -0.11
C GLY A 631 -11.87 43.86 -1.49
N ILE A 632 -10.78 43.52 -2.19
CA ILE A 632 -10.46 44.05 -3.52
C ILE A 632 -10.68 42.99 -4.60
N GLY A 633 -10.21 41.76 -4.36
CA GLY A 633 -10.24 40.66 -5.33
C GLY A 633 -8.85 40.35 -5.89
N ALA A 634 -8.79 39.56 -6.97
CA ALA A 634 -7.56 39.10 -7.59
C ALA A 634 -7.41 39.66 -9.02
N TYR A 635 -6.31 40.36 -9.30
CA TYR A 635 -6.09 41.00 -10.61
C TYR A 635 -4.68 40.77 -11.14
N ALA A 636 -4.60 40.52 -12.44
CA ALA A 636 -3.36 40.29 -13.16
C ALA A 636 -2.67 41.60 -13.54
N THR A 637 -1.36 41.66 -13.32
CA THR A 637 -0.47 42.74 -13.77
C THR A 637 0.64 42.12 -14.61
N SER A 638 0.98 42.75 -15.75
CA SER A 638 2.01 42.25 -16.67
C SER A 638 2.76 43.38 -17.37
N GLY A 639 3.88 43.05 -18.03
CA GLY A 639 4.57 43.95 -18.94
C GLY A 639 4.99 45.31 -18.35
N PRO A 640 5.01 46.38 -19.18
CA PRO A 640 5.41 47.72 -18.76
C PRO A 640 4.61 48.30 -17.60
N ILE A 641 3.30 48.03 -17.53
CA ILE A 641 2.45 48.51 -16.44
C ILE A 641 2.90 47.94 -15.10
N ARG A 642 3.18 46.62 -15.05
CA ARG A 642 3.71 45.98 -13.84
C ARG A 642 5.10 46.52 -13.49
N ALA A 643 5.96 46.73 -14.48
CA ALA A 643 7.29 47.31 -14.25
C ALA A 643 7.20 48.69 -13.61
N THR A 644 6.36 49.59 -14.15
CA THR A 644 6.12 50.92 -13.57
C THR A 644 5.55 50.81 -12.15
N TRP A 645 4.55 49.95 -11.92
CA TRP A 645 4.01 49.74 -10.57
C TRP A 645 5.08 49.27 -9.58
N GLY A 646 6.01 48.43 -10.03
CA GLY A 646 7.17 48.00 -9.25
C GLY A 646 8.10 49.15 -8.86
N THR A 647 8.40 50.07 -9.80
CA THR A 647 9.18 51.28 -9.48
C THR A 647 8.49 52.20 -8.48
N LEU A 648 7.16 52.12 -8.40
CA LEU A 648 6.35 52.90 -7.46
C LEU A 648 6.15 52.20 -6.11
N GLY A 649 6.80 51.05 -5.88
CA GLY A 649 6.75 50.32 -4.61
C GLY A 649 5.63 49.27 -4.50
N TYR A 650 5.07 48.82 -5.63
CA TYR A 650 3.98 47.84 -5.67
C TYR A 650 2.80 48.21 -4.75
N GLU A 651 2.28 47.27 -3.97
CA GLU A 651 1.14 47.45 -3.06
C GLU A 651 1.46 48.33 -1.85
N LYS A 652 2.75 48.49 -1.52
CA LYS A 652 3.23 49.44 -0.50
C LYS A 652 3.32 50.86 -1.04
N GLY A 653 3.28 51.00 -2.35
CA GLY A 653 3.36 52.26 -3.07
C GLY A 653 2.09 53.10 -2.98
N LYS A 654 2.17 54.34 -3.49
CA LYS A 654 1.06 55.30 -3.49
C LYS A 654 -0.21 54.78 -4.18
N LEU A 655 -0.05 53.88 -5.17
CA LEU A 655 -1.17 53.35 -5.96
C LEU A 655 -1.96 52.25 -5.23
N GLY A 656 -1.36 51.52 -4.29
CA GLY A 656 -1.95 50.34 -3.67
C GLY A 656 -2.09 49.14 -4.62
N TYR A 657 -3.05 48.26 -4.35
CA TYR A 657 -3.33 47.08 -5.17
C TYR A 657 -4.01 47.42 -6.51
N PRO A 658 -3.84 46.58 -7.55
CA PRO A 658 -4.68 46.65 -8.74
C PRO A 658 -6.15 46.37 -8.38
N VAL A 659 -7.07 47.07 -9.04
CA VAL A 659 -8.53 46.91 -8.90
C VAL A 659 -9.22 46.46 -10.20
N THR A 660 -8.43 46.29 -11.26
CA THR A 660 -8.86 45.81 -12.58
C THR A 660 -7.74 44.95 -13.18
N ASN A 661 -8.08 44.04 -14.09
CA ASN A 661 -7.08 43.51 -15.01
C ASN A 661 -6.66 44.60 -16.01
N GLU A 662 -5.55 44.41 -16.70
CA GLU A 662 -5.10 45.30 -17.78
C GLU A 662 -6.14 45.35 -18.91
N ILE A 663 -6.58 46.55 -19.28
CA ILE A 663 -7.53 46.81 -20.36
C ILE A 663 -6.77 47.44 -21.52
N CYS A 664 -6.71 46.72 -22.63
CA CYS A 664 -6.01 47.12 -23.86
C CYS A 664 -6.99 47.46 -24.98
N GLY A 665 -6.47 48.10 -26.04
CA GLY A 665 -7.27 48.59 -27.16
C GLY A 665 -7.59 50.08 -27.06
N LEU A 666 -6.83 50.83 -26.27
CA LEU A 666 -6.86 52.28 -26.27
C LEU A 666 -6.20 52.85 -27.54
N VAL A 667 -6.25 54.17 -27.69
CA VAL A 667 -5.66 54.92 -28.82
C VAL A 667 -4.21 54.46 -29.09
N ASN A 668 -3.88 54.21 -30.36
CA ASN A 668 -2.56 53.76 -30.81
C ASN A 668 -2.05 52.48 -30.12
N GLY A 669 -2.95 51.58 -29.71
CA GLY A 669 -2.59 50.30 -29.11
C GLY A 669 -2.22 50.40 -27.63
N GLY A 670 -2.62 51.48 -26.96
CA GLY A 670 -2.39 51.63 -25.53
C GLY A 670 -3.20 50.68 -24.66
N CYS A 671 -2.76 50.57 -23.42
CA CYS A 671 -3.44 49.81 -22.37
C CYS A 671 -3.48 50.66 -21.08
N TYR A 672 -4.41 50.35 -20.19
CA TYR A 672 -4.40 50.91 -18.85
C TYR A 672 -4.76 49.88 -17.79
N GLN A 673 -4.42 50.18 -16.56
CA GLN A 673 -4.85 49.42 -15.40
C GLN A 673 -5.20 50.35 -14.25
N GLY A 674 -6.35 50.09 -13.63
CA GLY A 674 -6.79 50.74 -12.40
C GLY A 674 -6.14 50.12 -11.16
N PHE A 675 -5.75 50.99 -10.24
CA PHE A 675 -5.27 50.71 -8.89
C PHE A 675 -6.13 51.46 -7.89
N GLN A 676 -6.04 51.11 -6.60
CA GLN A 676 -6.87 51.72 -5.55
C GLN A 676 -6.86 53.25 -5.58
N ASN A 677 -5.68 53.85 -5.79
CA ASN A 677 -5.49 55.29 -5.71
C ASN A 677 -5.07 55.94 -7.04
N GLY A 678 -5.25 55.26 -8.18
CA GLY A 678 -4.86 55.82 -9.47
C GLY A 678 -4.92 54.83 -10.62
N THR A 679 -4.28 55.19 -11.73
CA THR A 679 -4.20 54.35 -12.93
C THR A 679 -2.81 54.41 -13.51
N ILE A 680 -2.35 53.32 -14.12
CA ILE A 680 -1.16 53.33 -14.97
C ILE A 680 -1.64 53.17 -16.41
N HIS A 681 -1.19 54.07 -17.29
CA HIS A 681 -1.44 54.00 -18.73
C HIS A 681 -0.14 53.69 -19.44
N TYR A 682 -0.21 52.75 -20.38
CA TYR A 682 0.87 52.40 -21.28
C TYR A 682 0.48 52.75 -22.71
N ALA A 683 1.43 53.29 -23.46
CA ALA A 683 1.32 53.46 -24.90
C ALA A 683 2.64 53.09 -25.61
N PRO A 684 2.58 52.38 -26.75
CA PRO A 684 3.75 52.10 -27.58
C PRO A 684 4.52 53.38 -27.93
N GLY A 685 5.85 53.35 -27.77
CA GLY A 685 6.72 54.50 -28.05
C GLY A 685 6.73 55.61 -26.99
N ILE A 686 5.81 55.59 -26.02
CA ILE A 686 5.75 56.58 -24.93
C ILE A 686 6.24 55.97 -23.63
N GLY A 687 5.77 54.77 -23.27
CA GLY A 687 6.06 54.12 -22.00
C GLY A 687 4.83 53.99 -21.11
N ALA A 688 5.04 53.63 -19.84
CA ALA A 688 3.98 53.41 -18.87
C ALA A 688 4.10 54.38 -17.69
N TYR A 689 3.08 55.22 -17.48
CA TYR A 689 3.09 56.27 -16.46
C TYR A 689 1.83 56.23 -15.60
N ALA A 690 2.03 56.45 -14.29
CA ALA A 690 0.96 56.54 -13.32
C ALA A 690 0.33 57.94 -13.31
N THR A 691 -0.98 57.99 -13.20
CA THR A 691 -1.76 59.22 -12.98
C THR A 691 -2.65 59.02 -11.76
N SER A 692 -2.75 60.03 -10.90
CA SER A 692 -3.52 59.96 -9.65
C SER A 692 -4.21 61.28 -9.30
N GLY A 693 -5.12 61.23 -8.32
CA GLY A 693 -5.68 62.42 -7.68
C GLY A 693 -6.32 63.46 -8.64
N PRO A 694 -6.23 64.76 -8.29
CA PRO A 694 -6.81 65.85 -9.07
C PRO A 694 -6.29 65.97 -10.51
N ILE A 695 -5.01 65.63 -10.75
CA ILE A 695 -4.42 65.64 -12.09
C ILE A 695 -5.12 64.62 -12.98
N ARG A 696 -5.28 63.38 -12.51
CA ARG A 696 -6.02 62.34 -13.25
C ARG A 696 -7.48 62.71 -13.46
N ALA A 697 -8.13 63.29 -12.45
CA ALA A 697 -9.53 63.72 -12.56
C ALA A 697 -9.69 64.77 -13.67
N THR A 698 -8.79 65.76 -13.74
CA THR A 698 -8.78 66.80 -14.77
C THR A 698 -8.46 66.23 -16.15
N TRP A 699 -7.50 65.31 -16.25
CA TRP A 699 -7.24 64.62 -17.52
C TRP A 699 -8.48 63.85 -18.01
N GLY A 700 -9.23 63.25 -17.09
CA GLY A 700 -10.50 62.57 -17.39
C GLY A 700 -11.59 63.49 -17.95
N THR A 701 -11.76 64.70 -17.38
CA THR A 701 -12.72 65.68 -17.92
C THR A 701 -12.31 66.20 -19.30
N LEU A 702 -11.02 66.11 -19.64
CA LEU A 702 -10.48 66.46 -20.95
C LEU A 702 -10.49 65.31 -21.95
N GLY A 703 -11.08 64.16 -21.61
CA GLY A 703 -11.25 63.02 -22.51
C GLY A 703 -10.11 62.00 -22.49
N TYR A 704 -9.27 61.99 -21.44
CA TYR A 704 -8.14 61.08 -21.31
C TYR A 704 -7.23 61.07 -22.54
N GLU A 705 -6.79 59.89 -23.01
CA GLU A 705 -5.90 59.72 -24.16
C GLU A 705 -6.53 60.15 -25.50
N LYS A 706 -7.86 60.24 -25.56
CA LYS A 706 -8.60 60.75 -26.72
C LYS A 706 -8.67 62.27 -26.75
N GLY A 707 -8.34 62.92 -25.64
CA GLY A 707 -8.33 64.36 -25.47
C GLY A 707 -7.11 65.05 -26.10
N LYS A 708 -7.11 66.38 -26.05
CA LYS A 708 -6.01 67.22 -26.59
C LYS A 708 -4.64 66.95 -25.95
N LEU A 709 -4.61 66.45 -24.71
CA LEU A 709 -3.37 66.17 -24.00
C LEU A 709 -2.71 64.86 -24.44
N GLY A 710 -3.47 63.88 -24.94
CA GLY A 710 -2.95 62.54 -25.22
C GLY A 710 -2.52 61.79 -23.95
N TYR A 711 -1.57 60.86 -24.10
CA TYR A 711 -1.01 60.07 -23.00
C TYR A 711 -0.08 60.88 -22.08
N PRO A 712 0.05 60.51 -20.80
CA PRO A 712 1.13 61.01 -19.95
C PRO A 712 2.50 60.60 -20.51
N THR A 713 3.46 61.51 -20.45
CA THR A 713 4.85 61.31 -20.93
C THR A 713 5.88 61.34 -19.80
N GLY A 714 5.45 61.61 -18.57
CA GLY A 714 6.31 61.71 -17.41
C GLY A 714 5.61 61.31 -16.12
N VAL A 715 6.41 61.12 -15.07
CA VAL A 715 5.90 60.94 -13.70
C VAL A 715 5.34 62.24 -13.17
N GLU A 716 4.39 62.15 -12.23
CA GLU A 716 3.89 63.30 -11.49
C GLU A 716 5.01 63.86 -10.59
N VAL A 717 5.40 65.12 -10.82
CA VAL A 717 6.43 65.84 -10.05
C VAL A 717 5.74 66.71 -9.02
N CYS A 718 5.89 66.35 -7.75
CA CYS A 718 5.33 67.08 -6.60
C CYS A 718 6.42 67.74 -5.76
N GLY A 719 6.05 68.75 -4.99
CA GLY A 719 6.98 69.59 -4.23
C GLY A 719 7.30 70.91 -4.92
N LEU A 720 6.47 71.30 -5.90
CA LEU A 720 6.50 72.62 -6.51
C LEU A 720 6.05 73.68 -5.51
N VAL A 721 6.20 74.95 -5.86
CA VAL A 721 5.88 76.10 -5.00
C VAL A 721 4.47 75.94 -4.39
N ASN A 722 4.34 76.25 -3.10
CA ASN A 722 3.10 76.08 -2.31
C ASN A 722 2.53 74.65 -2.28
N GLY A 723 3.38 73.62 -2.44
CA GLY A 723 2.98 72.22 -2.35
C GLY A 723 2.28 71.69 -3.60
N GLY A 724 2.48 72.34 -4.75
CA GLY A 724 1.89 71.90 -6.01
C GLY A 724 2.57 70.69 -6.63
N CYS A 725 1.90 70.17 -7.65
CA CYS A 725 2.35 69.06 -8.48
C CYS A 725 2.13 69.37 -9.96
N SER A 726 2.92 68.78 -10.84
CA SER A 726 2.72 68.86 -12.29
C SER A 726 2.97 67.51 -12.94
N GLN A 727 2.28 67.25 -14.04
CA GLN A 727 2.54 66.10 -14.89
C GLN A 727 2.46 66.48 -16.36
N ASP A 728 3.47 66.04 -17.12
CA ASP A 728 3.55 66.24 -18.56
C ASP A 728 2.79 65.15 -19.33
N PHE A 729 2.18 65.58 -20.43
CA PHE A 729 1.43 64.79 -21.40
C PHE A 729 1.93 65.14 -22.81
N GLN A 730 1.61 64.31 -23.81
CA GLN A 730 2.06 64.53 -25.19
C GLN A 730 1.75 65.93 -25.73
N GLY A 731 0.57 66.47 -25.40
CA GLY A 731 0.08 67.75 -25.88
C GLY A 731 0.25 68.93 -24.92
N GLY A 732 0.75 68.74 -23.70
CA GLY A 732 0.77 69.79 -22.68
C GLY A 732 1.08 69.27 -21.28
N ALA A 733 0.64 69.99 -20.25
CA ALA A 733 0.83 69.58 -18.86
C ALA A 733 -0.38 69.94 -18.01
N ILE A 734 -0.59 69.20 -16.91
CA ILE A 734 -1.58 69.54 -15.89
C ILE A 734 -0.82 69.94 -14.63
N HIS A 735 -1.21 71.08 -14.05
CA HIS A 735 -0.63 71.61 -12.82
C HIS A 735 -1.69 71.65 -11.74
N TYR A 736 -1.35 71.14 -10.56
CA TYR A 736 -2.18 71.13 -9.37
C TYR A 736 -1.55 72.01 -8.29
N ALA A 737 -2.37 72.78 -7.59
CA ALA A 737 -1.97 73.45 -6.35
C ALA A 737 -3.09 73.37 -5.29
N PRO A 738 -2.73 73.19 -4.00
CA PRO A 738 -3.69 73.23 -2.90
C PRO A 738 -4.52 74.53 -2.93
N GLY A 739 -5.84 74.41 -2.79
CA GLY A 739 -6.77 75.55 -2.80
C GLY A 739 -7.12 76.12 -4.18
N ILE A 740 -6.38 75.75 -5.24
CA ILE A 740 -6.66 76.17 -6.62
C ILE A 740 -7.32 75.03 -7.41
N GLY A 741 -6.80 73.82 -7.26
CA GLY A 741 -7.22 72.67 -8.07
C GLY A 741 -6.22 72.35 -9.17
N ALA A 742 -6.61 71.47 -10.10
CA ALA A 742 -5.78 71.00 -11.20
C ALA A 742 -6.26 71.58 -12.53
N HIS A 743 -5.34 72.17 -13.30
CA HIS A 743 -5.65 72.82 -14.56
C HIS A 743 -4.63 72.47 -15.64
N ALA A 744 -5.14 72.19 -16.84
CA ALA A 744 -4.33 71.86 -18.00
C ALA A 744 -3.85 73.12 -18.73
N THR A 745 -2.61 73.08 -19.21
CA THR A 745 -1.97 74.12 -20.02
C THR A 745 -1.37 73.46 -21.26
N TRP A 746 -1.47 74.09 -22.42
CA TRP A 746 -0.88 73.59 -23.66
C TRP A 746 -0.55 74.74 -24.64
N GLY A 747 0.10 74.38 -25.75
CA GLY A 747 0.35 75.29 -26.87
C GLY A 747 1.06 76.59 -26.50
N GLY A 748 0.75 77.65 -27.25
CA GLY A 748 1.37 78.97 -27.08
C GLY A 748 1.17 79.57 -25.70
N ILE A 749 0.01 79.32 -25.06
CA ILE A 749 -0.27 79.81 -23.70
C ILE A 749 0.72 79.20 -22.69
N ARG A 750 0.90 77.87 -22.71
CA ARG A 750 1.89 77.20 -21.84
C ARG A 750 3.30 77.67 -22.14
N THR A 751 3.67 77.82 -23.41
CA THR A 751 5.00 78.32 -23.80
C THR A 751 5.25 79.71 -23.20
N THR A 752 4.31 80.64 -23.34
CA THR A 752 4.44 81.98 -22.77
C THR A 752 4.52 81.94 -21.25
N TRP A 753 3.67 81.16 -20.58
CA TRP A 753 3.76 80.98 -19.12
C TRP A 753 5.12 80.44 -18.68
N GLY A 754 5.69 79.49 -19.43
CA GLY A 754 7.02 78.95 -19.19
C GLY A 754 8.14 80.00 -19.30
N THR A 755 8.08 80.88 -20.30
CA THR A 755 9.03 82.01 -20.41
C THR A 755 8.93 83.00 -19.25
N LEU A 756 7.79 83.03 -18.56
CA LEU A 756 7.54 83.89 -17.40
C LEU A 756 7.84 83.20 -16.07
N GLY A 757 8.43 81.99 -16.08
CA GLY A 757 8.85 81.28 -14.88
C GLY A 757 7.85 80.27 -14.32
N TYR A 758 6.83 79.87 -15.10
CA TYR A 758 5.77 78.95 -14.67
C TYR A 758 5.14 79.37 -13.33
N GLU A 759 4.92 78.44 -12.40
CA GLU A 759 4.31 78.69 -11.09
C GLU A 759 5.18 79.55 -10.17
N ASN A 760 6.49 79.61 -10.42
CA ASN A 760 7.43 80.49 -9.70
C ASN A 760 7.40 81.93 -10.25
N GLY A 761 6.74 82.13 -11.40
CA GLY A 761 6.65 83.39 -12.10
C GLY A 761 5.61 84.36 -11.53
N LYS A 762 5.58 85.57 -12.08
CA LYS A 762 4.65 86.66 -11.69
C LYS A 762 3.17 86.24 -11.72
N LEU A 763 2.80 85.32 -12.62
CA LEU A 763 1.42 84.88 -12.80
C LEU A 763 0.93 83.87 -11.75
N GLY A 764 1.83 83.06 -11.16
CA GLY A 764 1.47 81.93 -10.31
C GLY A 764 0.85 80.75 -11.09
N TYR A 765 0.09 79.90 -10.39
CA TYR A 765 -0.59 78.75 -10.99
C TYR A 765 -1.78 79.16 -11.88
N PRO A 766 -2.12 78.35 -12.90
CA PRO A 766 -3.39 78.47 -13.62
C PRO A 766 -4.56 78.24 -12.65
N VAL A 767 -5.62 79.05 -12.79
CA VAL A 767 -6.88 78.94 -12.01
C VAL A 767 -8.08 78.51 -12.87
N THR A 768 -7.85 78.32 -14.17
CA THR A 768 -8.83 77.85 -15.15
C THR A 768 -8.12 76.91 -16.13
N ASN A 769 -8.85 75.99 -16.77
CA ASN A 769 -8.38 75.42 -18.03
C ASN A 769 -8.43 76.48 -19.13
N GLU A 770 -7.77 76.26 -20.26
CA GLU A 770 -7.86 77.15 -21.42
C GLU A 770 -9.31 77.25 -21.93
N ILE A 771 -9.82 78.48 -22.01
CA ILE A 771 -11.17 78.82 -22.49
C ILE A 771 -11.04 79.39 -23.89
N CYS A 772 -11.58 78.68 -24.87
CA CYS A 772 -11.57 79.05 -26.28
C CYS A 772 -12.94 79.51 -26.77
N GLY A 773 -12.97 80.22 -27.91
CA GLY A 773 -14.19 80.79 -28.48
C GLY A 773 -14.23 82.32 -28.38
N LEU A 774 -13.10 82.95 -28.07
CA LEU A 774 -12.96 84.40 -28.15
C LEU A 774 -12.95 84.86 -29.63
N VAL A 775 -13.03 86.17 -29.83
CA VAL A 775 -13.04 86.80 -31.16
C VAL A 775 -11.89 86.28 -32.05
N ASN A 776 -12.18 86.04 -33.33
CA ASN A 776 -11.20 85.51 -34.30
C ASN A 776 -10.54 84.18 -33.91
N GLY A 777 -11.21 83.36 -33.10
CA GLY A 777 -10.73 82.04 -32.71
C GLY A 777 -9.69 82.06 -31.59
N GLY A 778 -9.63 83.14 -30.81
CA GLY A 778 -8.72 83.22 -29.67
C GLY A 778 -9.15 82.36 -28.49
N CYS A 779 -8.20 82.18 -27.59
CA CYS A 779 -8.37 81.49 -26.31
C CYS A 779 -7.70 82.29 -25.20
N TYR A 780 -8.10 82.06 -23.96
CA TYR A 780 -7.39 82.61 -22.81
C TYR A 780 -7.30 81.60 -21.68
N GLN A 781 -6.34 81.83 -20.79
CA GLN A 781 -6.23 81.11 -19.53
C GLN A 781 -6.00 82.10 -18.39
N GLY A 782 -6.79 81.94 -17.33
CA GLY A 782 -6.63 82.64 -16.07
C GLY A 782 -5.56 82.01 -15.18
N TYR A 783 -4.78 82.87 -14.53
CA TYR A 783 -3.77 82.57 -13.53
C TYR A 783 -4.07 83.37 -12.25
N GLN A 784 -3.45 83.00 -11.13
CA GLN A 784 -3.67 83.67 -9.84
C GLN A 784 -3.56 85.20 -9.93
N ASN A 785 -2.56 85.69 -10.67
CA ASN A 785 -2.24 87.11 -10.75
C ASN A 785 -2.40 87.71 -12.17
N GLY A 786 -3.09 87.03 -13.09
CA GLY A 786 -3.26 87.56 -14.45
C GLY A 786 -3.93 86.60 -15.43
N THR A 787 -3.83 86.91 -16.72
CA THR A 787 -4.36 86.09 -17.81
C THR A 787 -3.38 86.05 -18.97
N ILE A 788 -3.29 84.92 -19.66
CA ILE A 788 -2.61 84.84 -20.96
C ILE A 788 -3.68 84.68 -22.03
N HIS A 789 -3.64 85.52 -23.05
CA HIS A 789 -4.53 85.43 -24.21
C HIS A 789 -3.73 84.99 -25.44
N TYR A 790 -4.27 84.04 -26.17
CA TYR A 790 -3.77 83.56 -27.46
C TYR A 790 -4.73 83.94 -28.56
N ALA A 791 -4.20 84.38 -29.69
CA ALA A 791 -4.95 84.59 -30.91
C ALA A 791 -4.17 84.08 -32.14
N PRO A 792 -4.84 83.43 -33.11
CA PRO A 792 -4.22 83.02 -34.36
C PRO A 792 -3.54 84.20 -35.08
N GLY A 793 -2.29 84.00 -35.51
CA GLY A 793 -1.51 85.04 -36.21
C GLY A 793 -0.88 86.12 -35.30
N ILE A 794 -1.21 86.14 -34.00
CA ILE A 794 -0.65 87.09 -33.03
C ILE A 794 0.30 86.38 -32.08
N GLY A 795 -0.09 85.23 -31.54
CA GLY A 795 0.66 84.53 -30.50
C GLY A 795 -0.03 84.63 -29.14
N ALA A 796 0.69 84.24 -28.07
CA ALA A 796 0.16 84.22 -26.70
C ALA A 796 0.92 85.20 -25.82
N TYR A 797 0.19 86.10 -25.14
CA TYR A 797 0.80 87.16 -24.32
C TYR A 797 0.09 87.32 -22.98
N ALA A 798 0.89 87.53 -21.94
CA ALA A 798 0.43 87.70 -20.57
C ALA A 798 0.07 89.15 -20.27
N THR A 799 -1.03 89.33 -19.57
CA THR A 799 -1.52 90.62 -19.07
C THR A 799 -1.97 90.45 -17.62
N SER A 800 -1.55 91.34 -16.73
CA SER A 800 -1.69 91.26 -15.28
C SER A 800 -1.94 92.64 -14.65
N GLY A 801 -2.30 92.66 -13.36
CA GLY A 801 -2.33 93.88 -12.56
C GLY A 801 -3.16 95.05 -13.16
N PRO A 802 -2.69 96.31 -13.01
CA PRO A 802 -3.41 97.50 -13.46
C PRO A 802 -3.64 97.57 -14.98
N ILE A 803 -2.69 97.12 -15.80
CA ILE A 803 -2.86 97.07 -17.26
C ILE A 803 -4.03 96.14 -17.61
N ARG A 804 -4.11 94.95 -17.00
CA ARG A 804 -5.25 94.04 -17.20
C ARG A 804 -6.57 94.64 -16.77
N ALA A 805 -6.59 95.32 -15.62
CA ALA A 805 -7.81 95.95 -15.11
C ALA A 805 -8.32 97.01 -16.10
N THR A 806 -7.43 97.86 -16.63
CA THR A 806 -7.78 98.87 -17.64
C THR A 806 -8.18 98.25 -18.97
N TRP A 807 -7.47 97.25 -19.46
CA TRP A 807 -7.89 96.54 -20.69
C TRP A 807 -9.27 95.89 -20.53
N GLY A 808 -9.59 95.38 -19.34
CA GLY A 808 -10.90 94.85 -19.01
C GLY A 808 -12.02 95.88 -19.05
N THR A 809 -11.81 97.11 -18.56
CA THR A 809 -12.82 98.18 -18.68
C THR A 809 -13.04 98.64 -20.12
N LEU A 810 -12.08 98.38 -21.00
CA LEU A 810 -12.16 98.67 -22.43
C LEU A 810 -12.81 97.55 -23.24
N GLY A 811 -13.23 96.45 -22.60
CA GLY A 811 -13.90 95.31 -23.26
C GLY A 811 -12.99 94.15 -23.64
N TYR A 812 -11.78 94.07 -23.07
CA TYR A 812 -10.77 93.06 -23.38
C TYR A 812 -10.51 92.96 -24.90
N GLU A 813 -10.45 91.75 -25.46
CA GLU A 813 -10.19 91.49 -26.87
C GLU A 813 -11.32 91.97 -27.80
N ASN A 814 -12.54 92.13 -27.28
CA ASN A 814 -13.66 92.72 -28.01
C ASN A 814 -13.61 94.27 -28.00
N GLY A 815 -12.68 94.82 -27.21
CA GLY A 815 -12.48 96.24 -27.02
C GLY A 815 -11.70 96.93 -28.13
N LYS A 816 -11.58 98.25 -28.02
CA LYS A 816 -10.88 99.10 -29.01
C LYS A 816 -9.41 98.74 -29.20
N LEU A 817 -8.77 98.09 -28.24
CA LEU A 817 -7.34 97.73 -28.29
C LEU A 817 -7.08 96.37 -28.96
N GLY A 818 -8.06 95.46 -29.00
CA GLY A 818 -7.86 94.09 -29.46
C GLY A 818 -6.99 93.24 -28.52
N TYR A 819 -6.36 92.19 -29.05
CA TYR A 819 -5.46 91.31 -28.29
C TYR A 819 -4.13 91.98 -27.92
N PRO A 820 -3.49 91.58 -26.81
CA PRO A 820 -2.10 91.95 -26.53
C PRO A 820 -1.17 91.37 -27.61
N VAL A 821 -0.14 92.13 -28.00
CA VAL A 821 0.89 91.72 -28.98
C VAL A 821 2.30 91.67 -28.38
N THR A 822 2.44 92.02 -27.09
CA THR A 822 3.65 91.82 -26.29
C THR A 822 3.26 91.37 -24.90
N ASN A 823 4.19 90.74 -24.16
CA ASN A 823 4.09 90.69 -22.70
C ASN A 823 4.27 92.10 -22.12
N GLU A 824 3.91 92.30 -20.84
CA GLU A 824 4.23 93.54 -20.13
C GLU A 824 5.74 93.78 -20.06
N ILE A 825 6.14 94.99 -20.45
CA ILE A 825 7.51 95.48 -20.37
C ILE A 825 7.63 96.28 -19.08
N SER A 826 8.46 95.78 -18.17
CA SER A 826 8.79 96.46 -16.90
C SER A 826 10.04 97.32 -17.04
N GLY A 827 10.26 98.25 -16.10
CA GLY A 827 11.48 99.06 -16.04
C GLY A 827 11.40 100.41 -16.76
N LEU A 828 10.18 100.92 -16.98
CA LEU A 828 9.97 102.30 -17.42
C LEU A 828 10.22 103.28 -16.25
N PRO A 829 10.47 104.57 -16.54
CA PRO A 829 10.60 105.60 -15.50
C PRO A 829 9.47 105.55 -14.47
N ASN A 830 9.78 105.92 -13.22
CA ASN A 830 8.86 105.87 -12.06
C ASN A 830 8.32 104.47 -11.71
N GLY A 831 9.01 103.40 -12.13
CA GLY A 831 8.55 102.03 -11.88
C GLY A 831 7.38 101.62 -12.79
N GLY A 832 7.24 102.28 -13.94
CA GLY A 832 6.16 102.02 -14.87
C GLY A 832 6.29 100.68 -15.62
N ILE A 833 5.14 100.21 -16.10
CA ILE A 833 4.99 99.04 -16.97
C ILE A 833 4.22 99.45 -18.24
N SER A 834 4.51 98.82 -19.37
CA SER A 834 3.78 99.05 -20.63
C SER A 834 3.46 97.76 -21.36
N GLN A 835 2.34 97.73 -22.07
CA GLN A 835 1.97 96.63 -22.94
C GLN A 835 1.39 97.16 -24.24
N ARG A 836 1.78 96.55 -25.36
CA ARG A 836 1.20 96.84 -26.68
C ARG A 836 0.06 95.86 -26.99
N PHE A 837 -0.95 96.39 -27.66
CA PHE A 837 -2.11 95.67 -28.18
C PHE A 837 -2.20 95.88 -29.70
N GLN A 838 -3.09 95.16 -30.38
CA GLN A 838 -3.24 95.24 -31.84
C GLN A 838 -3.51 96.66 -32.36
N HIS A 839 -4.23 97.47 -31.57
CA HIS A 839 -4.71 98.78 -31.97
C HIS A 839 -4.38 99.85 -30.91
N GLY A 840 -3.20 99.76 -30.29
CA GLY A 840 -2.71 100.77 -29.34
C GLY A 840 -1.84 100.18 -28.22
N GLY A 841 -1.74 100.86 -27.09
CA GLY A 841 -0.97 100.41 -25.93
C GLY A 841 -1.57 100.85 -24.61
N ILE A 842 -1.10 100.28 -23.50
CA ILE A 842 -1.40 100.78 -22.16
C ILE A 842 -0.08 100.91 -21.41
N THR A 843 0.19 102.10 -20.86
CA THR A 843 1.24 102.32 -19.86
C THR A 843 0.62 102.50 -18.50
N TRP A 844 1.25 101.98 -17.45
CA TRP A 844 0.86 102.23 -16.06
C TRP A 844 2.08 102.63 -15.24
N SER A 845 1.93 103.61 -14.36
CA SER A 845 2.89 103.91 -13.29
C SER A 845 2.16 104.13 -11.96
N PRO A 846 2.84 103.98 -10.82
CA PRO A 846 2.26 104.33 -9.51
C PRO A 846 1.80 105.79 -9.42
N THR A 847 2.44 106.71 -10.16
CA THR A 847 2.16 108.16 -10.12
C THR A 847 1.02 108.55 -11.04
N ASP A 848 0.94 107.96 -12.23
CA ASP A 848 0.10 108.44 -13.33
C ASP A 848 -1.12 107.54 -13.58
N GLY A 849 -1.19 106.39 -12.91
CA GLY A 849 -2.22 105.39 -13.17
C GLY A 849 -2.10 104.81 -14.58
N SER A 850 -3.18 104.22 -15.10
CA SER A 850 -3.18 103.62 -16.43
C SER A 850 -3.53 104.66 -17.50
N VAL A 851 -2.66 104.80 -18.50
CA VAL A 851 -2.85 105.66 -19.68
C VAL A 851 -2.95 104.78 -20.92
N VAL A 852 -4.04 104.95 -21.68
CA VAL A 852 -4.26 104.28 -22.96
C VAL A 852 -3.58 105.09 -24.06
N LEU A 853 -2.68 104.44 -24.78
CA LEU A 853 -1.94 105.00 -25.91
C LEU A 853 -2.67 104.67 -27.22
N PRO A 854 -2.72 105.62 -28.17
CA PRO A 854 -3.32 105.41 -29.48
C PRO A 854 -2.59 104.36 -30.31
#